data_AF-A0A810MZ20-F1
#
_entry.id   AF-A0A810MZ20-F1
#
_cell.length_a   1.000
_cell.length_b   1.000
_cell.length_c   1.000
_cell.angle_alpha   90.00
_cell.angle_beta   90.00
_cell.angle_gamma   90.00
#
_symmetry.space_group_name_H-M   'P 1'
#
loop_
_entity.id
_entity.type
_entity.pdbx_description
1 polymer ?
#
loop_
_entity_poly.entity_id
_entity_poly.type
_entity_poly.pdbx_seq_one_letter_code
_entity_poly.pdbx_strand_id
1 'polypeptide(L)'
;MADLPGGAYEHVVTHELARRLSELDTDLVQREALDPADADELLARHIAGLARRALRAVPGQGTDRTAAQVALTNRIAEAIAATLPRAADRADRTDLVAASHDVLTAIVPRPPAPTPVTFPVRPEVPLAASALLVNGRGQPRIGSEVSREMASADDVDLLCAFIKWQGLRLVENAVRELIGRGGRLRVITTTYLGATDQRALDRLAELGAQIWVSYETRTTRLHAKAWLFRRASGAGTAYVGSSNLSKSALVDGLEWNVRLSQLEQRPLLDTFAATFDEYWHDPAFEEYDPRRDAGRLRKALAAESGPRPTDLTIDVTTLDVRPYGYQREILEELAAQRTVHDRHRNLVVMATGTGKTVVAALDYRRLRQDNKVDSLLFVAHQEQILRQSRSVFRHVLRDGTFGETLVGGERPERWRHVFASVQSLHKLPIAPEHFDMVIVDEFHHAEAPTYTRLLETLDPRELLGLTATPERSDGQDVRRWFDGRTAVELRLWEALERQLLAPFQYFGIHDDIDLSTLRWRRGQGYDRSQLDNLYTGHHARARLVLTAVRDAVDVGRMRAVGFCVSIGHAEFMADWFDRAGIPARAVTSRTDAAGRRAAIDLLDRGELRAIFTVDLFNEGVDLPSIDTILLLRPTESATIFLQQLGRGLRLADDKACLTVLDFIGAQHADFRFDLRYRALTGATRCGLQRDIDHGFPTLPAGCHIHLDRVAKQIVLDNVRRALRLRRPDLVQELRRLGDVTLARFLDETGLEIEDLYRNKDGGGWAGLRRDAGLDSTPPGPYDSQLGRAIGRLLHVDDPDRLDHLRKLAAGDRPAGPLDWVAHFALWKKDVPLGDGPAILLAHPQRCLELRQVTDVLAARIRRVTLRSAPIGSARAVIRGNPLRVHARYSRDEACAAFGMADPSALREGVKWLPELEVDLFFVTLTKTERHYSPTTMYQDRAITPELFQWESQSTTSTASTTGQRYVGGGSTVHLFLRQTKERDGDLGVPPYLYAGTMTYVRHSGDRPMRILWKLTHALPADIFHAARVAAG
;
A
#
# COMPACT_ATOMS: atom_id res chain seq x y z
N MET A 1 -23.14 22.03 -36.44
CA MET A 1 -21.71 22.39 -36.45
C MET A 1 -20.96 21.11 -36.19
N ALA A 2 -20.15 20.64 -37.14
CA ALA A 2 -19.41 19.40 -36.99
C ALA A 2 -18.42 19.51 -35.82
N ASP A 3 -18.49 18.57 -34.88
CA ASP A 3 -17.65 18.42 -33.67
C ASP A 3 -16.17 18.10 -34.01
N LEU A 4 -15.55 18.80 -34.95
CA LEU A 4 -14.09 18.74 -35.15
C LEU A 4 -13.47 19.85 -34.29
N PRO A 5 -12.76 19.51 -33.19
CA PRO A 5 -12.13 20.52 -32.36
C PRO A 5 -11.05 21.28 -33.15
N GLY A 6 -10.86 22.56 -32.89
CA GLY A 6 -9.74 23.31 -33.47
C GLY A 6 -8.40 22.77 -32.94
N GLY A 7 -7.44 22.53 -33.84
CA GLY A 7 -6.11 22.01 -33.47
C GLY A 7 -5.30 21.50 -34.65
N ALA A 8 -4.09 21.01 -34.38
CA ALA A 8 -3.24 20.35 -35.37
C ALA A 8 -3.62 18.87 -35.54
N TYR A 9 -3.59 18.38 -36.77
CA TYR A 9 -3.99 17.02 -37.15
C TYR A 9 -2.93 16.37 -38.03
N GLU A 10 -2.68 15.08 -37.82
CA GLU A 10 -1.74 14.28 -38.62
C GLU A 10 -2.38 12.92 -38.94
N HIS A 11 -3.43 12.94 -39.76
CA HIS A 11 -4.23 11.78 -40.12
C HIS A 11 -4.56 11.76 -41.61
N VAL A 12 -4.63 10.56 -42.18
CA VAL A 12 -5.14 10.37 -43.55
C VAL A 12 -6.60 10.81 -43.62
N VAL A 13 -6.95 11.61 -44.62
CA VAL A 13 -8.32 12.06 -44.86
C VAL A 13 -9.18 10.89 -45.35
N THR A 14 -9.93 10.29 -44.43
CA THR A 14 -10.90 9.22 -44.75
C THR A 14 -12.15 9.77 -45.43
N HIS A 15 -12.96 8.93 -46.07
CA HIS A 15 -14.25 9.35 -46.65
C HIS A 15 -15.18 10.03 -45.64
N GLU A 16 -15.24 9.54 -44.39
CA GLU A 16 -16.05 10.15 -43.35
C GLU A 16 -15.46 11.49 -42.88
N LEU A 17 -14.15 11.62 -42.78
CA LEU A 17 -13.50 12.90 -42.45
C LEU A 17 -13.68 13.91 -43.60
N ALA A 18 -13.53 13.49 -44.85
CA ALA A 18 -13.79 14.33 -46.01
C ALA A 18 -15.23 14.87 -46.01
N ARG A 19 -16.22 14.02 -45.67
CA ARG A 19 -17.62 14.43 -45.51
C ARG A 19 -17.78 15.50 -44.43
N ARG A 20 -17.21 15.29 -43.24
CA ARG A 20 -17.26 16.27 -42.14
C ARG A 20 -16.55 17.57 -42.46
N LEU A 21 -15.40 17.51 -43.13
CA LEU A 21 -14.66 18.70 -43.54
C LEU A 21 -15.40 19.48 -44.63
N SER A 22 -16.30 18.85 -45.40
CA SER A 22 -17.15 19.55 -46.38
C SER A 22 -18.26 20.40 -45.74
N GLU A 23 -18.54 20.18 -44.45
CA GLU A 23 -19.48 20.97 -43.65
C GLU A 23 -18.80 22.18 -42.97
N LEU A 24 -17.47 22.31 -43.10
CA LEU A 24 -16.68 23.41 -42.56
C LEU A 24 -16.29 24.39 -43.66
N ASP A 25 -16.06 25.64 -43.27
CA ASP A 25 -15.47 26.66 -44.16
C ASP A 25 -14.07 26.21 -44.59
N THR A 26 -13.81 26.24 -45.90
CA THR A 26 -12.53 25.81 -46.49
C THR A 26 -11.36 26.65 -46.00
N ASP A 27 -11.60 27.92 -45.65
CA ASP A 27 -10.56 28.82 -45.14
C ASP A 27 -10.08 28.44 -43.73
N LEU A 28 -10.84 27.59 -43.03
CA LEU A 28 -10.51 27.08 -41.68
C LEU A 28 -9.79 25.73 -41.71
N VAL A 29 -9.51 25.17 -42.89
CA VAL A 29 -8.97 23.81 -43.05
C VAL A 29 -7.67 23.82 -43.84
N GLN A 30 -6.55 23.58 -43.15
CA GLN A 30 -5.25 23.33 -43.79
C GLN A 30 -5.09 21.85 -44.14
N ARG A 31 -4.63 21.56 -45.37
CA ARG A 31 -4.34 20.19 -45.85
C ARG A 31 -3.03 20.17 -46.63
N GLU A 32 -2.27 19.10 -46.47
CA GLU A 32 -1.06 18.83 -47.23
C GLU A 32 -1.24 17.52 -48.03
N ALA A 33 -0.54 17.41 -49.16
CA ALA A 33 -0.51 16.17 -49.93
C ALA A 33 0.30 15.11 -49.17
N LEU A 34 0.01 13.82 -49.38
CA LEU A 34 0.83 12.74 -48.85
C LEU A 34 2.22 12.80 -49.50
N ASP A 35 3.27 12.93 -48.68
CA ASP A 35 4.65 12.88 -49.14
C ASP A 35 4.97 11.45 -49.62
N PRO A 36 5.36 11.22 -50.89
CA PRO A 36 5.72 9.90 -51.38
C PRO A 36 6.84 9.20 -50.59
N ALA A 37 7.71 9.95 -49.90
CA ALA A 37 8.79 9.39 -49.09
C ALA A 37 8.32 8.77 -47.76
N ASP A 38 7.23 9.30 -47.17
CA ASP A 38 6.73 8.93 -45.84
C ASP A 38 5.27 8.40 -45.85
N ALA A 39 4.65 8.32 -47.04
CA ALA A 39 3.24 7.94 -47.21
C ALA A 39 2.95 6.52 -46.70
N ASP A 40 3.89 5.60 -46.84
CA ASP A 40 3.78 4.21 -46.40
C ASP A 40 3.57 4.12 -44.87
N GLU A 41 4.32 4.89 -44.08
CA GLU A 41 4.19 4.92 -42.61
C GLU A 41 2.82 5.47 -42.16
N LEU A 42 2.35 6.57 -42.76
CA LEU A 42 1.02 7.13 -42.46
C LEU A 42 -0.12 6.17 -42.83
N LEU A 43 -0.02 5.50 -43.98
CA LEU A 43 -1.01 4.52 -44.43
C LEU A 43 -0.95 3.23 -43.59
N ALA A 44 0.23 2.75 -43.23
CA ALA A 44 0.43 1.60 -42.35
C ALA A 44 -0.18 1.85 -40.97
N ARG A 45 0.02 3.05 -40.40
CA ARG A 45 -0.60 3.47 -39.14
C ARG A 45 -2.13 3.44 -39.19
N HIS A 46 -2.72 3.88 -40.32
CA HIS A 46 -4.17 3.82 -40.53
C HIS A 46 -4.69 2.37 -40.57
N ILE A 47 -4.03 1.49 -41.36
CA ILE A 47 -4.39 0.07 -41.48
C ILE A 47 -4.21 -0.66 -40.15
N ALA A 48 -3.11 -0.42 -39.43
CA ALA A 48 -2.85 -1.00 -38.12
C ALA A 48 -3.96 -0.61 -37.10
N GLY A 49 -4.40 0.64 -37.14
CA GLY A 49 -5.54 1.10 -36.35
C GLY A 49 -6.84 0.36 -36.68
N LEU A 50 -7.11 0.10 -37.96
CA LEU A 50 -8.27 -0.68 -38.40
C LEU A 50 -8.18 -2.15 -37.97
N ALA A 51 -7.02 -2.79 -38.20
CA ALA A 51 -6.78 -4.18 -37.82
C ALA A 51 -6.94 -4.40 -36.31
N ARG A 52 -6.39 -3.51 -35.47
CA ARG A 52 -6.57 -3.56 -34.00
C ARG A 52 -8.04 -3.46 -33.60
N ARG A 53 -8.82 -2.57 -34.22
CA ARG A 53 -10.26 -2.45 -33.96
C ARG A 53 -11.01 -3.72 -34.37
N ALA A 54 -10.69 -4.29 -35.54
CA ALA A 54 -11.29 -5.53 -36.02
C ALA A 54 -11.01 -6.71 -35.08
N LEU A 55 -9.75 -6.91 -34.67
CA LEU A 55 -9.35 -7.96 -33.72
C LEU A 55 -10.02 -7.79 -32.35
N ARG A 56 -10.19 -6.55 -31.87
CA ARG A 56 -10.92 -6.26 -30.61
C ARG A 56 -12.41 -6.53 -30.73
N ALA A 57 -13.02 -6.31 -31.90
CA ALA A 57 -14.43 -6.51 -32.13
C ALA A 57 -14.83 -7.99 -32.31
N VAL A 58 -13.88 -8.91 -32.46
CA VAL A 58 -14.16 -10.36 -32.56
C VAL A 58 -14.94 -10.83 -31.32
N PRO A 59 -16.16 -11.37 -31.49
CA PRO A 59 -16.99 -11.86 -30.40
C PRO A 59 -16.45 -13.19 -29.83
N GLY A 60 -16.78 -13.50 -28.57
CA GLY A 60 -16.40 -14.75 -27.90
C GLY A 60 -15.64 -14.54 -26.58
N GLN A 61 -15.30 -15.63 -25.88
CA GLN A 61 -14.49 -15.63 -24.66
C GLN A 61 -13.42 -16.73 -24.71
N GLY A 62 -12.32 -16.53 -23.98
CA GLY A 62 -11.27 -17.54 -23.83
C GLY A 62 -10.62 -17.95 -25.16
N THR A 63 -10.34 -19.24 -25.29
CA THR A 63 -9.64 -19.86 -26.43
C THR A 63 -10.38 -19.69 -27.76
N ASP A 64 -11.71 -19.72 -27.75
CA ASP A 64 -12.52 -19.61 -28.97
C ASP A 64 -12.38 -18.24 -29.64
N ARG A 65 -12.28 -17.19 -28.81
CA ARG A 65 -12.01 -15.83 -29.30
C ARG A 65 -10.61 -15.74 -29.90
N THR A 66 -9.61 -16.31 -29.24
CA THR A 66 -8.22 -16.32 -29.71
C THR A 66 -8.09 -17.05 -31.03
N ALA A 67 -8.74 -18.20 -31.19
CA ALA A 67 -8.77 -18.94 -32.45
C ALA A 67 -9.41 -18.12 -33.59
N ALA A 68 -10.53 -17.44 -33.31
CA ALA A 68 -11.17 -16.55 -34.28
C ALA A 68 -10.30 -15.34 -34.64
N GLN A 69 -9.53 -14.80 -33.69
CA GLN A 69 -8.56 -13.75 -33.93
C GLN A 69 -7.39 -14.23 -34.81
N VAL A 70 -6.83 -15.40 -34.53
CA VAL A 70 -5.78 -16.02 -35.37
C VAL A 70 -6.28 -16.25 -36.79
N ALA A 71 -7.50 -16.77 -36.95
CA ALA A 71 -8.11 -16.96 -38.27
C ALA A 71 -8.34 -15.63 -39.01
N LEU A 72 -8.68 -14.55 -38.30
CA LEU A 72 -8.77 -13.21 -38.91
C LEU A 72 -7.39 -12.68 -39.33
N THR A 73 -6.38 -12.83 -38.49
CA THR A 73 -4.99 -12.42 -38.80
C THR A 73 -4.46 -13.16 -40.03
N ASN A 74 -4.62 -14.48 -40.09
CA ASN A 74 -4.16 -15.27 -41.23
C ASN A 74 -4.89 -14.89 -42.53
N ARG A 75 -6.19 -14.57 -42.49
CA ARG A 75 -6.92 -14.04 -43.66
C ARG A 75 -6.38 -12.68 -44.13
N ILE A 76 -5.99 -11.81 -43.21
CA ILE A 76 -5.37 -10.53 -43.55
C ILE A 76 -4.01 -10.77 -44.22
N ALA A 77 -3.18 -11.67 -43.66
CA ALA A 77 -1.88 -12.03 -44.23
C ALA A 77 -2.02 -12.63 -45.63
N GLU A 78 -2.96 -13.57 -45.83
CA GLU A 78 -3.25 -14.16 -47.14
C GLU A 78 -3.72 -13.13 -48.17
N ALA A 79 -4.52 -12.14 -47.76
CA ALA A 79 -4.97 -11.06 -48.63
C ALA A 79 -3.79 -10.17 -49.08
N ILE A 80 -2.84 -9.90 -48.19
CA ILE A 80 -1.61 -9.17 -48.52
C ILE A 80 -0.78 -9.97 -49.52
N ALA A 81 -0.52 -11.25 -49.24
CA ALA A 81 0.23 -12.15 -50.14
C ALA A 81 -0.42 -12.28 -51.53
N ALA A 82 -1.76 -12.31 -51.59
CA ALA A 82 -2.49 -12.35 -52.85
C ALA A 82 -2.37 -11.06 -53.68
N THR A 83 -2.21 -9.91 -53.01
CA THR A 83 -2.15 -8.60 -53.66
C THR A 83 -0.72 -8.21 -54.05
N LEU A 84 0.26 -8.54 -53.20
CA LEU A 84 1.68 -8.22 -53.37
C LEU A 84 2.57 -9.45 -53.08
N PRO A 85 2.73 -10.38 -54.05
CA PRO A 85 3.52 -11.60 -53.86
C PRO A 85 5.02 -11.38 -53.57
N ARG A 86 5.53 -10.16 -53.82
CA ARG A 86 6.91 -9.77 -53.48
C ARG A 86 7.11 -9.47 -51.99
N ALA A 87 6.02 -9.22 -51.25
CA ALA A 87 6.06 -8.88 -49.82
C ALA A 87 5.81 -10.10 -48.91
N ALA A 88 5.02 -11.06 -49.37
CA ALA A 88 4.77 -12.33 -48.70
C ALA A 88 4.49 -13.41 -49.77
N ASP A 89 5.21 -14.53 -49.71
CA ASP A 89 5.00 -15.64 -50.66
C ASP A 89 3.77 -16.45 -50.24
N ARG A 90 2.86 -16.69 -51.19
CA ARG A 90 1.65 -17.48 -50.95
C ARG A 90 1.95 -18.97 -50.81
N ALA A 91 3.07 -19.45 -51.36
CA ALA A 91 3.52 -20.83 -51.22
C ALA A 91 4.27 -21.05 -49.89
N ASP A 92 4.89 -20.01 -49.35
CA ASP A 92 5.63 -20.07 -48.09
C ASP A 92 4.71 -19.69 -46.92
N ARG A 93 4.36 -20.68 -46.08
CA ARG A 93 3.43 -20.48 -44.95
C ARG A 93 4.12 -19.82 -43.75
N THR A 94 5.30 -19.23 -43.94
CA THR A 94 6.17 -18.63 -42.92
C THR A 94 5.49 -17.52 -42.12
N ASP A 95 4.67 -16.70 -42.78
CA ASP A 95 4.00 -15.54 -42.16
C ASP A 95 2.64 -15.90 -41.52
N LEU A 96 2.17 -17.15 -41.66
CA LEU A 96 0.93 -17.61 -41.06
C LEU A 96 1.13 -18.00 -39.60
N VAL A 97 0.26 -17.50 -38.74
CA VAL A 97 0.26 -17.85 -37.31
C VAL A 97 -0.18 -19.31 -37.15
N ALA A 98 0.63 -20.09 -36.43
CA ALA A 98 0.36 -21.49 -36.15
C ALA A 98 -0.87 -21.70 -35.26
N ALA A 99 -1.53 -22.86 -35.40
CA ALA A 99 -2.73 -23.22 -34.62
C ALA A 99 -2.44 -23.52 -33.14
N SER A 100 -1.19 -23.53 -32.71
CA SER A 100 -0.79 -23.78 -31.32
C SER A 100 -1.22 -22.66 -30.36
N HIS A 101 -1.55 -21.47 -30.86
CA HIS A 101 -1.89 -20.28 -30.07
C HIS A 101 -0.80 -19.87 -29.06
N ASP A 102 0.41 -20.40 -29.22
CA ASP A 102 1.53 -20.20 -28.29
C ASP A 102 2.35 -18.96 -28.69
N VAL A 103 2.97 -18.34 -27.69
CA VAL A 103 3.96 -17.28 -27.88
C VAL A 103 5.32 -17.83 -27.45
N LEU A 104 6.33 -17.74 -28.31
CA LEU A 104 7.70 -18.09 -27.93
C LEU A 104 8.22 -17.06 -26.92
N THR A 105 8.52 -17.49 -25.70
CA THR A 105 8.89 -16.59 -24.59
C THR A 105 10.35 -16.67 -24.17
N ALA A 106 11.00 -17.83 -24.34
CA ALA A 106 12.42 -18.01 -24.06
C ALA A 106 12.94 -19.29 -24.73
N ILE A 107 14.24 -19.30 -25.05
CA ILE A 107 15.03 -20.49 -25.39
C ILE A 107 16.26 -20.44 -24.50
N VAL A 108 16.59 -21.55 -23.84
CA VAL A 108 17.77 -21.65 -22.98
C VAL A 108 18.75 -22.68 -23.54
N PRO A 109 20.07 -22.44 -23.45
CA PRO A 109 21.06 -23.39 -23.91
C PRO A 109 21.02 -24.66 -23.07
N ARG A 110 21.44 -25.79 -23.66
CA ARG A 110 21.50 -27.07 -22.95
C ARG A 110 22.55 -26.98 -21.82
N PRO A 111 22.19 -27.29 -20.56
CA PRO A 111 23.15 -27.21 -19.46
C PRO A 111 24.27 -28.27 -19.64
N PRO A 112 25.51 -27.95 -19.25
CA PRO A 112 26.67 -28.84 -19.42
C PRO A 112 26.64 -30.08 -18.52
N ALA A 113 25.80 -30.10 -17.48
CA ALA A 113 25.58 -31.22 -16.57
C ALA A 113 24.07 -31.48 -16.42
N PRO A 114 23.62 -32.64 -15.89
CA PRO A 114 22.20 -32.91 -15.63
C PRO A 114 21.69 -32.10 -14.43
N THR A 115 21.63 -30.79 -14.57
CA THR A 115 20.97 -29.86 -13.66
C THR A 115 19.57 -29.53 -14.17
N PRO A 116 18.62 -29.17 -13.27
CA PRO A 116 17.31 -28.67 -13.68
C PRO A 116 17.47 -27.45 -14.61
N VAL A 117 16.71 -27.44 -15.71
CA VAL A 117 16.67 -26.32 -16.64
C VAL A 117 15.90 -25.17 -16.00
N THR A 118 16.56 -24.03 -15.85
CA THR A 118 15.95 -22.81 -15.29
C THR A 118 15.80 -21.78 -16.39
N PHE A 119 14.58 -21.26 -16.58
CA PHE A 119 14.30 -20.18 -17.52
C PHE A 119 14.52 -18.80 -16.86
N PRO A 120 14.97 -17.78 -17.62
CA PRO A 120 15.14 -16.45 -17.08
C PRO A 120 13.80 -15.85 -16.65
N VAL A 121 13.81 -15.14 -15.53
CA VAL A 121 12.64 -14.39 -15.05
C VAL A 121 12.42 -13.21 -16.00
N ARG A 122 11.20 -13.08 -16.53
CA ARG A 122 10.84 -11.99 -17.46
C ARG A 122 10.42 -10.73 -16.69
N PRO A 123 10.64 -9.53 -17.26
CA PRO A 123 10.10 -8.28 -16.72
C PRO A 123 8.56 -8.31 -16.72
N GLU A 124 7.95 -7.50 -15.84
CA GLU A 124 6.48 -7.36 -15.79
C GLU A 124 5.96 -6.73 -17.08
N VAL A 125 6.66 -5.70 -17.58
CA VAL A 125 6.31 -5.13 -18.89
C VAL A 125 6.79 -6.07 -20.00
N PRO A 126 5.90 -6.58 -20.88
CA PRO A 126 6.30 -7.47 -21.97
C PRO A 126 7.43 -6.88 -22.81
N LEU A 127 8.39 -7.71 -23.23
CA LEU A 127 9.54 -7.26 -24.04
C LEU A 127 9.13 -6.56 -25.35
N ALA A 128 7.92 -6.82 -25.85
CA ALA A 128 7.38 -6.22 -27.07
C ALA A 128 6.65 -4.88 -26.88
N ALA A 129 6.50 -4.39 -25.64
CA ALA A 129 5.68 -3.22 -25.33
C ALA A 129 6.53 -2.08 -24.75
N SER A 130 6.41 -0.87 -25.29
CA SER A 130 6.92 0.34 -24.64
C SER A 130 5.97 0.77 -23.52
N ALA A 131 6.51 1.37 -22.45
CA ALA A 131 5.73 1.77 -21.29
C ALA A 131 6.31 3.02 -20.64
N LEU A 132 5.44 3.85 -20.05
CA LEU A 132 5.88 4.88 -19.12
C LEU A 132 5.87 4.29 -17.71
N LEU A 133 7.01 4.30 -17.06
CA LEU A 133 7.19 3.86 -15.68
C LEU A 133 7.33 5.07 -14.80
N VAL A 134 6.37 5.23 -13.90
CA VAL A 134 6.44 6.15 -12.77
C VAL A 134 6.45 5.28 -11.52
N ASN A 135 7.26 5.56 -10.50
CA ASN A 135 7.33 4.72 -9.29
C ASN A 135 6.03 4.85 -8.44
N GLY A 136 4.89 4.46 -9.01
CA GLY A 136 3.55 4.53 -8.45
C GLY A 136 3.18 3.27 -7.66
N ARG A 137 2.18 3.40 -6.80
CA ARG A 137 1.69 2.28 -5.98
C ARG A 137 1.00 1.24 -6.87
N GLY A 138 1.45 -0.02 -6.81
CA GLY A 138 0.93 -1.10 -7.66
C GLY A 138 1.51 -1.15 -9.08
N GLN A 139 2.46 -0.27 -9.41
CA GLN A 139 3.19 -0.30 -10.68
C GLN A 139 4.54 -1.03 -10.53
N PRO A 140 5.08 -1.59 -11.63
CA PRO A 140 6.41 -2.17 -11.62
C PRO A 140 7.45 -1.13 -11.20
N ARG A 141 8.19 -1.40 -10.13
CA ARG A 141 9.27 -0.51 -9.69
C ARG A 141 10.44 -0.62 -10.65
N ILE A 142 11.09 0.51 -10.94
CA ILE A 142 12.23 0.53 -11.86
C ILE A 142 13.35 -0.37 -11.35
N GLY A 143 13.66 -0.36 -10.05
CA GLY A 143 14.68 -1.25 -9.50
C GLY A 143 14.39 -2.74 -9.70
N SER A 144 13.13 -3.17 -9.53
CA SER A 144 12.74 -4.57 -9.77
C SER A 144 12.71 -4.91 -11.25
N GLU A 145 12.24 -4.00 -12.10
CA GLU A 145 12.22 -4.19 -13.55
C GLU A 145 13.64 -4.26 -14.12
N VAL A 146 14.54 -3.34 -13.73
CA VAL A 146 15.96 -3.39 -14.11
C VAL A 146 16.58 -4.72 -13.71
N SER A 147 16.27 -5.25 -12.52
CA SER A 147 16.76 -6.56 -12.09
C SER A 147 16.23 -7.72 -12.95
N ARG A 148 14.96 -7.68 -13.38
CA ARG A 148 14.36 -8.69 -14.28
C ARG A 148 14.82 -8.54 -15.73
N GLU A 149 15.02 -7.32 -16.19
CA GLU A 149 15.65 -7.02 -17.48
C GLU A 149 17.09 -7.59 -17.50
N MET A 150 17.86 -7.33 -16.44
CA MET A 150 19.17 -7.95 -16.21
C MET A 150 19.12 -9.47 -16.05
N ALA A 151 18.00 -10.11 -15.72
CA ALA A 151 17.94 -11.58 -15.67
C ALA A 151 17.88 -12.22 -17.08
N SER A 152 17.47 -11.45 -18.09
CA SER A 152 17.22 -11.91 -19.46
C SER A 152 18.07 -11.23 -20.54
N ALA A 153 18.91 -10.26 -20.16
CA ALA A 153 19.81 -9.55 -21.07
C ALA A 153 21.11 -10.33 -21.32
N ASP A 154 21.73 -10.12 -22.47
CA ASP A 154 23.07 -10.64 -22.76
C ASP A 154 24.15 -9.61 -22.35
N ASP A 155 23.92 -8.35 -22.69
CA ASP A 155 24.79 -7.23 -22.32
C ASP A 155 23.95 -6.06 -21.80
N VAL A 156 24.50 -5.28 -20.88
CA VAL A 156 23.85 -4.12 -20.27
C VAL A 156 24.74 -2.89 -20.33
N ASP A 157 24.17 -1.81 -20.84
CA ASP A 157 24.80 -0.50 -20.96
C ASP A 157 24.09 0.48 -20.01
N LEU A 158 24.84 1.07 -19.09
CA LEU A 158 24.37 2.03 -18.10
C LEU A 158 25.01 3.40 -18.35
N LEU A 159 24.19 4.39 -18.70
CA LEU A 159 24.59 5.79 -18.75
C LEU A 159 23.95 6.51 -17.57
N CYS A 160 24.74 6.94 -16.59
CA CYS A 160 24.19 7.48 -15.35
C CYS A 160 24.99 8.67 -14.81
N ALA A 161 24.31 9.79 -14.59
CA ALA A 161 24.93 11.00 -14.08
C ALA A 161 25.50 10.84 -12.66
N PHE A 162 24.83 10.09 -11.77
CA PHE A 162 25.40 9.75 -10.47
C PHE A 162 25.03 8.33 -10.01
N ILE A 163 25.98 7.68 -9.32
CA ILE A 163 25.81 6.32 -8.81
C ILE A 163 25.97 6.35 -7.28
N LYS A 164 24.92 5.90 -6.57
CA LYS A 164 24.88 5.87 -5.10
C LYS A 164 25.02 4.45 -4.57
N TRP A 165 25.69 4.29 -3.44
CA TRP A 165 25.90 3.00 -2.78
C TRP A 165 24.57 2.26 -2.53
N GLN A 166 23.58 2.98 -2.03
CA GLN A 166 22.26 2.41 -1.74
C GLN A 166 21.49 1.99 -3.00
N GLY A 167 21.71 2.66 -4.13
CA GLY A 167 21.11 2.27 -5.42
C GLY A 167 21.72 0.98 -5.94
N LEU A 168 23.06 0.86 -5.90
CA LEU A 168 23.78 -0.34 -6.30
C LEU A 168 23.34 -1.57 -5.51
N ARG A 169 23.17 -1.46 -4.18
CA ARG A 169 22.75 -2.58 -3.33
C ARG A 169 21.43 -3.21 -3.75
N LEU A 170 20.53 -2.46 -4.40
CA LEU A 170 19.25 -2.99 -4.88
C LEU A 170 19.40 -3.92 -6.09
N VAL A 171 20.41 -3.68 -6.93
CA VAL A 171 20.64 -4.42 -8.18
C VAL A 171 21.91 -5.29 -8.14
N GLU A 172 22.65 -5.29 -7.04
CA GLU A 172 23.95 -5.96 -6.90
C GLU A 172 23.89 -7.44 -7.26
N ASN A 173 22.86 -8.16 -6.79
CA ASN A 173 22.68 -9.57 -7.09
C ASN A 173 22.43 -9.79 -8.60
N ALA A 174 21.61 -8.94 -9.24
CA ALA A 174 21.34 -9.04 -10.66
C ALA A 174 22.59 -8.76 -11.51
N VAL A 175 23.43 -7.79 -11.10
CA VAL A 175 24.73 -7.52 -11.73
C VAL A 175 25.66 -8.74 -11.59
N ARG A 176 25.73 -9.33 -10.39
CA ARG A 176 26.53 -10.53 -10.13
C ARG A 176 26.08 -11.71 -10.98
N GLU A 177 24.78 -11.92 -11.12
CA GLU A 177 24.21 -12.99 -11.95
C GLU A 177 24.43 -12.76 -13.44
N LEU A 178 24.32 -11.51 -13.93
CA LEU A 178 24.64 -11.10 -15.30
C LEU A 178 26.09 -11.43 -15.67
N ILE A 179 27.03 -11.01 -14.83
CA ILE A 179 28.45 -11.25 -15.09
C ILE A 179 28.78 -12.73 -14.92
N GLY A 180 28.18 -13.39 -13.92
CA GLY A 180 28.38 -14.82 -13.66
C GLY A 180 27.95 -15.74 -14.81
N ARG A 181 26.98 -15.33 -15.64
CA ARG A 181 26.58 -16.05 -16.86
C ARG A 181 27.35 -15.65 -18.13
N GLY A 182 28.35 -14.78 -18.00
CA GLY A 182 29.20 -14.31 -19.11
C GLY A 182 28.71 -13.05 -19.82
N GLY A 183 27.67 -12.38 -19.31
CA GLY A 183 27.23 -11.08 -19.84
C GLY A 183 28.10 -9.92 -19.38
N ARG A 184 28.06 -8.78 -20.08
CA ARG A 184 28.87 -7.60 -19.75
C ARG A 184 28.01 -6.46 -19.20
N LEU A 185 28.58 -5.70 -18.27
CA LEU A 185 28.01 -4.44 -17.78
C LEU A 185 28.99 -3.30 -18.11
N ARG A 186 28.58 -2.40 -19.00
CA ARG A 186 29.30 -1.17 -19.38
C ARG A 186 28.68 0.03 -18.67
N VAL A 187 29.46 0.79 -17.92
CA VAL A 187 28.99 1.92 -17.12
C VAL A 187 29.72 3.20 -17.54
N ILE A 188 28.97 4.21 -17.97
CA ILE A 188 29.47 5.57 -18.19
C ILE A 188 28.90 6.49 -17.10
N THR A 189 29.78 7.23 -16.43
CA THR A 189 29.39 8.19 -15.39
C THR A 189 30.30 9.42 -15.35
N THR A 190 30.03 10.36 -14.45
CA THR A 190 30.76 11.64 -14.33
C THR A 190 30.98 12.01 -12.86
N THR A 191 31.98 12.85 -12.59
CA THR A 191 32.20 13.47 -11.27
C THR A 191 31.39 14.76 -11.05
N TYR A 192 30.63 15.20 -12.06
CA TYR A 192 29.78 16.39 -12.01
C TYR A 192 28.84 16.36 -10.78
N LEU A 193 28.72 17.48 -10.05
CA LEU A 193 28.00 17.67 -8.77
C LEU A 193 28.54 16.88 -7.56
N GLY A 194 29.63 16.12 -7.69
CA GLY A 194 30.20 15.35 -6.59
C GLY A 194 29.24 14.30 -6.00
N ALA A 195 28.17 13.95 -6.72
CA ALA A 195 27.08 13.14 -6.21
C ALA A 195 27.32 11.63 -6.33
N THR A 196 28.38 11.16 -6.98
CA THR A 196 28.68 9.72 -7.07
C THR A 196 29.41 9.24 -5.82
N ASP A 197 29.01 8.10 -5.26
CA ASP A 197 29.70 7.48 -4.14
C ASP A 197 30.85 6.60 -4.66
N GLN A 198 32.10 6.92 -4.28
CA GLN A 198 33.28 6.13 -4.67
C GLN A 198 33.12 4.63 -4.35
N ARG A 199 32.60 4.30 -3.17
CA ARG A 199 32.36 2.91 -2.73
C ARG A 199 31.47 2.12 -3.70
N ALA A 200 30.53 2.80 -4.38
CA ALA A 200 29.65 2.15 -5.35
C ALA A 200 30.40 1.80 -6.65
N LEU A 201 31.27 2.68 -7.13
CA LEU A 201 32.10 2.39 -8.31
C LEU A 201 33.11 1.28 -8.02
N ASP A 202 33.75 1.33 -6.85
CA ASP A 202 34.71 0.30 -6.42
C ASP A 202 34.03 -1.09 -6.42
N ARG A 203 32.82 -1.18 -5.87
CA ARG A 203 32.06 -2.42 -5.83
C ARG A 203 31.59 -2.90 -7.20
N LEU A 204 31.20 -2.00 -8.11
CA LEU A 204 30.86 -2.37 -9.49
C LEU A 204 32.08 -2.95 -10.22
N ALA A 205 33.25 -2.33 -10.06
CA ALA A 205 34.49 -2.83 -10.64
C ALA A 205 34.89 -4.19 -10.05
N GLU A 206 34.75 -4.39 -8.72
CA GLU A 206 34.97 -5.69 -8.07
C GLU A 206 34.07 -6.80 -8.62
N LEU A 207 32.84 -6.47 -9.00
CA LEU A 207 31.90 -7.43 -9.61
C LEU A 207 32.26 -7.77 -11.06
N GLY A 208 33.15 -7.00 -11.70
CA GLY A 208 33.58 -7.18 -13.09
C GLY A 208 32.94 -6.21 -14.09
N ALA A 209 32.31 -5.13 -13.64
CA ALA A 209 31.77 -4.10 -14.53
C ALA A 209 32.89 -3.26 -15.15
N GLN A 210 32.72 -2.85 -16.41
CA GLN A 210 33.61 -1.92 -17.10
C GLN A 210 33.10 -0.50 -16.86
N ILE A 211 33.94 0.38 -16.29
CA ILE A 211 33.50 1.71 -15.83
C ILE A 211 34.34 2.77 -16.51
N TRP A 212 33.67 3.73 -17.13
CA TRP A 212 34.26 4.92 -17.75
C TRP A 212 33.72 6.17 -17.06
N VAL A 213 34.63 7.04 -16.61
CA VAL A 213 34.31 8.23 -15.81
C VAL A 213 34.82 9.47 -16.53
N SER A 214 33.94 10.46 -16.73
CA SER A 214 34.37 11.80 -17.13
C SER A 214 34.70 12.64 -15.90
N TYR A 215 35.93 13.16 -15.86
CA TYR A 215 36.42 14.07 -14.82
C TYR A 215 36.30 15.55 -15.23
N GLU A 216 35.85 15.84 -16.45
CA GLU A 216 35.80 17.20 -16.99
C GLU A 216 34.47 17.88 -16.65
N THR A 217 34.53 19.06 -16.00
CA THR A 217 33.33 19.71 -15.43
C THR A 217 32.83 20.91 -16.21
N ARG A 218 33.54 21.33 -17.28
CA ARG A 218 33.32 22.62 -17.97
C ARG A 218 32.75 22.52 -19.38
N THR A 219 32.94 21.42 -20.10
CA THR A 219 32.74 21.32 -21.56
C THR A 219 31.58 20.41 -21.98
N THR A 220 31.32 19.30 -21.26
CA THR A 220 30.22 18.37 -21.54
C THR A 220 29.47 18.00 -20.25
N ARG A 221 28.24 18.48 -20.10
CA ARG A 221 27.38 18.19 -18.94
C ARG A 221 26.60 16.90 -19.18
N LEU A 222 27.19 15.75 -18.88
CA LEU A 222 26.48 14.47 -18.94
C LEU A 222 25.41 14.41 -17.83
N HIS A 223 24.15 14.62 -18.22
CA HIS A 223 22.96 14.48 -17.36
C HIS A 223 22.00 13.41 -17.85
N ALA A 224 22.44 12.53 -18.74
CA ALA A 224 21.61 11.44 -19.20
C ALA A 224 21.48 10.37 -18.11
N LYS A 225 20.30 9.76 -18.03
CA LYS A 225 20.04 8.58 -17.22
C LYS A 225 19.35 7.58 -18.11
N ALA A 226 20.06 6.51 -18.41
CA ALA A 226 19.51 5.50 -19.27
C ALA A 226 20.14 4.12 -19.04
N TRP A 227 19.32 3.11 -19.25
CA TRP A 227 19.70 1.71 -19.28
C TRP A 227 19.40 1.17 -20.66
N LEU A 228 20.31 0.39 -21.24
CA LEU A 228 20.07 -0.36 -22.46
C LEU A 228 20.41 -1.83 -22.20
N PHE A 229 19.40 -2.68 -22.39
CA PHE A 229 19.47 -4.12 -22.22
C PHE A 229 19.49 -4.76 -23.60
N ARG A 230 20.65 -5.26 -24.00
CA ARG A 230 20.85 -5.87 -25.31
C ARG A 230 20.55 -7.36 -25.23
N ARG A 231 19.86 -7.86 -26.26
CA ARG A 231 19.52 -9.27 -26.40
C ARG A 231 19.80 -9.74 -27.81
N ALA A 232 20.51 -10.84 -27.97
CA ALA A 232 20.80 -11.47 -29.25
C ALA A 232 19.52 -11.92 -29.98
N SER A 233 18.42 -12.12 -29.25
CA SER A 233 17.10 -12.42 -29.81
C SER A 233 16.44 -11.26 -30.57
N GLY A 234 17.00 -10.05 -30.54
CA GLY A 234 16.39 -8.84 -31.13
C GLY A 234 15.26 -8.25 -30.28
N ALA A 235 15.07 -8.73 -29.06
CA ALA A 235 14.12 -8.19 -28.08
C ALA A 235 14.80 -7.23 -27.09
N GLY A 236 15.68 -6.35 -27.59
CA GLY A 236 16.34 -5.32 -26.80
C GLY A 236 15.35 -4.33 -26.18
N THR A 237 15.72 -3.77 -25.04
CA THR A 237 14.91 -2.79 -24.31
C THR A 237 15.79 -1.67 -23.80
N ALA A 238 15.27 -0.44 -23.76
CA ALA A 238 15.96 0.69 -23.15
C ALA A 238 15.04 1.43 -22.19
N TYR A 239 15.62 2.03 -21.16
CA TYR A 239 14.93 2.89 -20.21
C TYR A 239 15.61 4.25 -20.29
N VAL A 240 14.84 5.29 -20.58
CA VAL A 240 15.36 6.67 -20.66
C VAL A 240 14.49 7.56 -19.78
N GLY A 241 15.11 8.32 -18.89
CA GLY A 241 14.33 9.12 -17.95
C GLY A 241 15.14 9.91 -16.95
N SER A 242 14.54 10.09 -15.78
CA SER A 242 15.12 10.84 -14.68
C SER A 242 15.83 9.95 -13.63
N SER A 243 15.71 8.62 -13.75
CA SER A 243 16.20 7.69 -12.73
C SER A 243 17.70 7.39 -12.80
N ASN A 244 18.45 7.90 -11.84
CA ASN A 244 19.83 7.50 -11.59
C ASN A 244 19.92 6.12 -10.89
N LEU A 245 21.13 5.57 -10.77
CA LEU A 245 21.42 4.41 -9.92
C LEU A 245 21.49 4.85 -8.44
N SER A 246 20.33 5.25 -7.91
CA SER A 246 20.13 5.63 -6.52
C SER A 246 18.85 5.01 -5.97
N LYS A 247 18.76 4.89 -4.65
CA LYS A 247 17.55 4.38 -3.99
C LYS A 247 16.33 5.26 -4.32
N SER A 248 16.50 6.58 -4.23
CA SER A 248 15.43 7.53 -4.56
C SER A 248 14.94 7.31 -5.99
N ALA A 249 15.83 7.18 -6.96
CA ALA A 249 15.42 7.03 -8.35
C ALA A 249 14.85 5.66 -8.70
N LEU A 250 15.32 4.58 -8.07
CA LEU A 250 14.86 3.22 -8.41
C LEU A 250 13.61 2.78 -7.64
N VAL A 251 13.27 3.46 -6.54
CA VAL A 251 12.21 3.03 -5.60
C VAL A 251 11.29 4.17 -5.15
N ASP A 252 11.83 5.30 -4.70
CA ASP A 252 11.08 6.25 -3.82
C ASP A 252 10.65 7.56 -4.51
N GLY A 253 11.29 7.90 -5.61
CA GLY A 253 11.19 9.18 -6.29
C GLY A 253 10.08 9.19 -7.33
N LEU A 254 9.47 10.35 -7.51
CA LEU A 254 8.57 10.63 -8.63
C LEU A 254 9.37 10.72 -9.93
N GLU A 255 9.78 9.56 -10.42
CA GLU A 255 10.60 9.44 -11.61
C GLU A 255 9.72 9.17 -12.83
N TRP A 256 10.15 9.64 -13.98
CA TRP A 256 9.51 9.36 -15.25
C TRP A 256 10.52 8.65 -16.12
N ASN A 257 10.25 7.39 -16.44
CA ASN A 257 11.11 6.60 -17.30
C ASN A 257 10.29 6.02 -18.43
N VAL A 258 10.70 6.34 -19.65
CA VAL A 258 10.13 5.72 -20.83
C VAL A 258 10.94 4.46 -21.08
N ARG A 259 10.26 3.32 -20.97
CA ARG A 259 10.75 2.05 -21.48
C ARG A 259 10.43 1.96 -22.96
N LEU A 260 11.44 1.71 -23.77
CA LEU A 260 11.38 1.53 -25.20
C LEU A 260 11.65 0.06 -25.53
N SER A 261 10.86 -0.51 -26.45
CA SER A 261 11.02 -1.87 -26.94
C SER A 261 11.57 -1.88 -28.37
N GLN A 262 12.56 -2.74 -28.65
CA GLN A 262 13.12 -2.89 -29.99
C GLN A 262 12.10 -3.45 -30.99
N LEU A 263 11.16 -4.27 -30.51
CA LEU A 263 10.12 -4.88 -31.34
C LEU A 263 9.04 -3.89 -31.75
N GLU A 264 8.91 -2.77 -31.05
CA GLU A 264 7.94 -1.71 -31.37
C GLU A 264 8.59 -0.50 -32.04
N GLN A 265 9.79 -0.12 -31.61
CA GLN A 265 10.47 1.13 -32.00
C GLN A 265 11.95 0.88 -32.32
N ARG A 266 12.22 -0.01 -33.28
CA ARG A 266 13.60 -0.39 -33.65
C ARG A 266 14.51 0.79 -34.01
N PRO A 267 14.10 1.77 -34.84
CA PRO A 267 14.97 2.88 -35.22
C PRO A 267 15.43 3.74 -34.03
N LEU A 268 14.57 3.93 -33.02
CA LEU A 268 14.90 4.69 -31.82
C LEU A 268 15.97 3.98 -30.98
N LEU A 269 15.87 2.66 -30.86
CA LEU A 269 16.82 1.85 -30.08
C LEU A 269 18.16 1.68 -30.78
N ASP A 270 18.16 1.57 -32.10
CA ASP A 270 19.40 1.54 -32.88
C ASP A 270 20.13 2.88 -32.76
N THR A 271 19.40 4.00 -32.81
CA THR A 271 19.95 5.35 -32.56
C THR A 271 20.51 5.47 -31.14
N PHE A 272 19.75 5.02 -30.13
CA PHE A 272 20.18 5.05 -28.74
C PHE A 272 21.47 4.24 -28.52
N ALA A 273 21.53 3.03 -29.08
CA ALA A 273 22.70 2.17 -29.00
C ALA A 273 23.93 2.82 -29.66
N ALA A 274 23.77 3.40 -30.85
CA ALA A 274 24.83 4.13 -31.54
C ALA A 274 25.36 5.30 -30.70
N THR A 275 24.48 6.10 -30.12
CA THR A 275 24.86 7.23 -29.25
C THR A 275 25.57 6.78 -27.97
N PHE A 276 25.17 5.66 -27.37
CA PHE A 276 25.90 5.09 -26.23
C PHE A 276 27.31 4.66 -26.64
N ASP A 277 27.45 4.00 -27.79
CA ASP A 277 28.74 3.54 -28.31
C ASP A 277 29.66 4.72 -28.70
N GLU A 278 29.10 5.83 -29.18
CA GLU A 278 29.83 7.10 -29.36
C GLU A 278 30.40 7.62 -28.04
N TYR A 279 29.61 7.70 -26.96
CA TYR A 279 30.11 8.11 -25.64
C TYR A 279 31.11 7.14 -25.05
N TRP A 280 30.93 5.83 -25.29
CA TRP A 280 31.84 4.79 -24.80
C TRP A 280 33.25 4.91 -25.40
N HIS A 281 33.34 5.44 -26.63
CA HIS A 281 34.60 5.64 -27.34
C HIS A 281 35.08 7.09 -27.34
N ASP A 282 34.37 8.00 -26.64
CA ASP A 282 34.75 9.40 -26.53
C ASP A 282 35.96 9.55 -25.59
N PRO A 283 37.06 10.19 -26.03
CA PRO A 283 38.24 10.45 -25.20
C PRO A 283 37.97 11.26 -23.92
N ALA A 284 36.83 11.94 -23.81
CA ALA A 284 36.41 12.70 -22.62
C ALA A 284 36.04 11.81 -21.43
N PHE A 285 35.83 10.51 -21.66
CA PHE A 285 35.63 9.51 -20.62
C PHE A 285 36.90 8.66 -20.50
N GLU A 286 37.29 8.32 -19.27
CA GLU A 286 38.48 7.52 -19.00
C GLU A 286 38.11 6.25 -18.23
N GLU A 287 38.76 5.13 -18.52
CA GLU A 287 38.58 3.88 -17.79
C GLU A 287 38.97 4.04 -16.31
N TYR A 288 38.08 3.61 -15.40
CA TYR A 288 38.27 3.66 -13.96
C TYR A 288 38.71 2.31 -13.40
N ASP A 289 39.91 2.25 -12.81
CA ASP A 289 40.37 1.13 -11.99
C ASP A 289 40.51 1.58 -10.52
N PRO A 290 39.78 0.99 -9.55
CA PRO A 290 39.89 1.34 -8.13
C PRO A 290 41.33 1.29 -7.57
N ARG A 291 42.19 0.42 -8.11
CA ARG A 291 43.59 0.29 -7.64
C ARG A 291 44.46 1.46 -8.08
N ARG A 292 44.14 2.08 -9.22
CA ARG A 292 44.90 3.17 -9.84
C ARG A 292 44.28 4.54 -9.56
N ASP A 293 42.95 4.64 -9.70
CA ASP A 293 42.24 5.91 -9.90
C ASP A 293 41.42 6.37 -8.68
N ALA A 294 41.29 5.53 -7.64
CA ALA A 294 40.53 5.82 -6.42
C ALA A 294 40.91 7.16 -5.74
N GLY A 295 42.19 7.51 -5.73
CA GLY A 295 42.68 8.78 -5.15
C GLY A 295 42.31 10.00 -6.00
N ARG A 296 42.37 9.87 -7.33
CA ARG A 296 41.99 10.92 -8.30
C ARG A 296 40.48 11.18 -8.24
N LEU A 297 39.68 10.12 -8.24
CA LEU A 297 38.24 10.19 -8.12
C LEU A 297 37.80 10.91 -6.85
N ARG A 298 38.38 10.56 -5.71
CA ARG A 298 38.07 11.20 -4.42
C ARG A 298 38.33 12.70 -4.43
N LYS A 299 39.46 13.13 -5.02
CA LYS A 299 39.80 14.55 -5.16
C LYS A 299 38.82 15.28 -6.08
N ALA A 300 38.45 14.68 -7.21
CA ALA A 300 37.51 15.25 -8.17
C ALA A 300 36.10 15.41 -7.56
N LEU A 301 35.59 14.38 -6.86
CA LEU A 301 34.28 14.45 -6.19
C LEU A 301 34.27 15.47 -5.05
N ALA A 302 35.35 15.58 -4.28
CA ALA A 302 35.46 16.55 -3.19
C ALA A 302 35.53 18.00 -3.69
N ALA A 303 36.20 18.24 -4.83
CA ALA A 303 36.27 19.57 -5.45
C ALA A 303 34.89 20.09 -5.87
N GLU A 304 34.00 19.21 -6.34
CA GLU A 304 32.63 19.55 -6.75
C GLU A 304 31.63 19.57 -5.58
N SER A 305 31.96 18.95 -4.44
CA SER A 305 31.11 18.85 -3.24
C SER A 305 31.33 19.97 -2.22
N GLY A 306 31.90 21.12 -2.62
CA GLY A 306 32.29 22.23 -1.73
C GLY A 306 31.20 22.69 -0.73
N PRO A 307 31.58 23.42 0.34
CA PRO A 307 30.68 23.70 1.47
C PRO A 307 29.45 24.46 1.00
N ARG A 308 28.28 23.82 1.09
CA ARG A 308 27.00 24.52 0.94
C ARG A 308 26.85 25.47 2.14
N PRO A 309 26.37 26.71 1.94
CA PRO A 309 25.98 27.55 3.06
C PRO A 309 24.89 26.81 3.86
N THR A 310 25.23 26.52 5.11
CA THR A 310 24.26 26.29 6.17
C THR A 310 23.40 27.54 6.36
N ASP A 311 22.15 27.33 6.77
CA ASP A 311 21.21 28.34 7.27
C ASP A 311 20.71 29.40 6.28
N LEU A 312 19.59 29.06 5.62
CA LEU A 312 18.44 29.95 5.67
C LEU A 312 17.34 29.23 6.45
N THR A 313 17.39 29.40 7.77
CA THR A 313 16.22 29.29 8.63
C THR A 313 15.17 30.28 8.15
N ILE A 314 14.23 29.82 7.33
CA ILE A 314 12.99 30.55 7.09
C ILE A 314 12.14 30.34 8.33
N ASP A 315 12.24 31.27 9.27
CA ASP A 315 11.27 31.35 10.34
C ASP A 315 10.07 32.20 9.89
N VAL A 316 8.88 31.62 10.12
CA VAL A 316 7.55 32.22 10.15
C VAL A 316 6.92 32.68 8.81
N THR A 317 6.03 31.84 8.29
CA THR A 317 4.67 32.30 7.96
C THR A 317 3.65 31.26 8.42
N THR A 318 2.46 31.73 8.79
CA THR A 318 1.25 30.99 9.19
C THR A 318 0.84 29.97 8.12
N LEU A 319 1.53 28.83 8.07
CA LEU A 319 1.17 27.70 7.24
C LEU A 319 -0.14 27.12 7.75
N ASP A 320 -1.14 27.09 6.87
CA ASP A 320 -2.41 26.43 7.12
C ASP A 320 -2.17 24.94 7.40
N VAL A 321 -2.29 24.50 8.66
CA VAL A 321 -2.15 23.09 9.02
C VAL A 321 -3.35 22.32 8.48
N ARG A 322 -3.15 21.72 7.30
CA ARG A 322 -4.10 20.82 6.66
C ARG A 322 -3.79 19.38 7.03
N PRO A 323 -4.80 18.56 7.39
CA PRO A 323 -4.58 17.15 7.65
C PRO A 323 -4.07 16.44 6.41
N TYR A 324 -3.07 15.58 6.59
CA TYR A 324 -2.71 14.59 5.59
C TYR A 324 -3.87 13.62 5.34
N GLY A 325 -3.87 12.91 4.19
CA GLY A 325 -4.95 11.99 3.83
C GLY A 325 -5.29 10.96 4.91
N TYR A 326 -4.28 10.38 5.57
CA TYR A 326 -4.50 9.41 6.65
C TYR A 326 -5.04 10.06 7.92
N GLN A 327 -4.63 11.29 8.23
CA GLN A 327 -5.18 12.03 9.38
C GLN A 327 -6.65 12.34 9.12
N ARG A 328 -7.03 12.60 7.87
CA ARG A 328 -8.44 12.72 7.48
C ARG A 328 -9.19 11.40 7.67
N GLU A 329 -8.64 10.27 7.24
CA GLU A 329 -9.23 8.94 7.49
C GLU A 329 -9.48 8.71 8.98
N ILE A 330 -8.49 9.00 9.84
CA ILE A 330 -8.63 8.88 11.31
C ILE A 330 -9.73 9.80 11.85
N LEU A 331 -9.78 11.06 11.39
CA LEU A 331 -10.81 12.02 11.80
C LEU A 331 -12.22 11.62 11.28
N GLU A 332 -12.30 10.97 10.12
CA GLU A 332 -13.53 10.42 9.56
C GLU A 332 -14.01 9.20 10.35
N GLU A 333 -13.10 8.30 10.77
CA GLU A 333 -13.43 7.18 11.66
C GLU A 333 -13.85 7.64 13.06
N LEU A 334 -13.16 8.61 13.65
CA LEU A 334 -13.57 9.24 14.93
C LEU A 334 -14.96 9.87 14.83
N ALA A 335 -15.25 10.55 13.72
CA ALA A 335 -16.58 11.09 13.46
C ALA A 335 -17.63 9.97 13.34
N ALA A 336 -17.29 8.81 12.73
CA ALA A 336 -18.18 7.66 12.68
C ALA A 336 -18.46 7.07 14.06
N GLN A 337 -17.46 6.98 14.95
CA GLN A 337 -17.68 6.54 16.33
C GLN A 337 -18.71 7.41 17.06
N ARG A 338 -18.62 8.74 16.91
CA ARG A 338 -19.55 9.67 17.57
C ARG A 338 -20.93 9.71 16.92
N THR A 339 -20.99 9.72 15.59
CA THR A 339 -22.26 9.97 14.87
C THR A 339 -23.05 8.70 14.55
N VAL A 340 -22.38 7.58 14.32
CA VAL A 340 -23.02 6.30 13.98
C VAL A 340 -23.24 5.46 15.22
N HIS A 341 -22.26 5.44 16.13
CA HIS A 341 -22.28 4.56 17.30
C HIS A 341 -22.57 5.24 18.63
N ASP A 342 -22.68 6.58 18.65
CA ASP A 342 -22.86 7.37 19.88
C ASP A 342 -21.75 7.11 20.91
N ARG A 343 -20.51 6.93 20.43
CA ARG A 343 -19.33 6.60 21.24
C ARG A 343 -18.42 7.82 21.41
N HIS A 344 -18.29 8.26 22.66
CA HIS A 344 -17.53 9.45 23.04
C HIS A 344 -16.23 9.15 23.80
N ARG A 345 -15.98 7.87 24.11
CA ARG A 345 -14.72 7.39 24.69
C ARG A 345 -13.98 6.60 23.62
N ASN A 346 -12.95 7.21 23.03
CA ASN A 346 -12.28 6.70 21.83
C ASN A 346 -10.77 6.52 22.05
N LEU A 347 -10.24 5.34 21.70
CA LEU A 347 -8.81 5.04 21.70
C LEU A 347 -8.26 5.07 20.27
N VAL A 348 -7.31 5.96 20.01
CA VAL A 348 -6.60 6.10 18.75
C VAL A 348 -5.21 5.49 18.89
N VAL A 349 -4.98 4.42 18.14
CA VAL A 349 -3.69 3.75 18.03
C VAL A 349 -3.01 4.27 16.77
N MET A 350 -1.84 4.92 16.90
CA MET A 350 -1.07 5.40 15.76
C MET A 350 0.41 5.15 15.97
N ALA A 351 1.10 4.68 14.92
CA ALA A 351 2.54 4.51 14.93
C ALA A 351 3.27 5.79 15.38
N THR A 352 4.34 5.64 16.14
CA THR A 352 5.10 6.77 16.68
C THR A 352 5.70 7.61 15.54
N GLY A 353 5.63 8.94 15.66
CA GLY A 353 6.13 9.85 14.61
C GLY A 353 5.09 10.25 13.55
N THR A 354 3.88 9.69 13.58
CA THR A 354 2.82 9.98 12.58
C THR A 354 1.90 11.14 12.97
N GLY A 355 2.29 11.98 13.94
CA GLY A 355 1.53 13.17 14.33
C GLY A 355 0.28 12.91 15.16
N LYS A 356 0.32 11.97 16.13
CA LYS A 356 -0.76 11.73 17.13
C LYS A 356 -1.37 13.03 17.66
N THR A 357 -0.50 13.93 18.10
CA THR A 357 -0.91 15.24 18.67
C THR A 357 -1.58 16.14 17.65
N VAL A 358 -1.17 16.08 16.37
CA VAL A 358 -1.80 16.87 15.29
C VAL A 358 -3.23 16.39 15.06
N VAL A 359 -3.47 15.07 15.03
CA VAL A 359 -4.82 14.49 14.93
C VAL A 359 -5.69 14.95 16.10
N ALA A 360 -5.18 14.85 17.32
CA ALA A 360 -5.89 15.29 18.53
C ALA A 360 -6.26 16.78 18.49
N ALA A 361 -5.35 17.64 18.04
CA ALA A 361 -5.61 19.07 17.90
C ALA A 361 -6.64 19.39 16.80
N LEU A 362 -6.60 18.68 15.66
CA LEU A 362 -7.56 18.83 14.57
C LEU A 362 -8.95 18.34 14.96
N ASP A 363 -9.02 17.25 15.73
CA ASP A 363 -10.27 16.71 16.27
C ASP A 363 -10.92 17.69 17.25
N TYR A 364 -10.15 18.22 18.21
CA TYR A 364 -10.61 19.28 19.11
C TYR A 364 -11.08 20.52 18.34
N ARG A 365 -10.33 20.97 17.31
CA ARG A 365 -10.71 22.11 16.46
C ARG A 365 -12.08 21.88 15.81
N ARG A 366 -12.31 20.69 15.25
CA ARG A 366 -13.58 20.32 14.61
C ARG A 366 -14.73 20.31 15.61
N LEU A 367 -14.57 19.65 16.74
CA LEU A 367 -15.59 19.59 17.79
C LEU A 367 -15.91 20.98 18.37
N ARG A 368 -14.91 21.85 18.51
CA ARG A 368 -15.09 23.23 18.95
C ARG A 368 -15.85 24.06 17.92
N GLN A 369 -15.55 23.89 16.62
CA GLN A 369 -16.30 24.54 15.53
C GLN A 369 -17.76 24.09 15.48
N ASP A 370 -18.03 22.82 15.81
CA ASP A 370 -19.37 22.24 15.89
C ASP A 370 -20.08 22.56 17.24
N ASN A 371 -19.49 23.43 18.08
CA ASN A 371 -19.97 23.80 19.43
C ASN A 371 -20.21 22.60 20.36
N LYS A 372 -19.41 21.53 20.21
CA LYS A 372 -19.49 20.32 21.04
C LYS A 372 -18.59 20.37 22.27
N VAL A 373 -17.46 21.07 22.21
CA VAL A 373 -16.47 21.17 23.30
C VAL A 373 -15.90 22.59 23.38
N ASP A 374 -15.55 23.06 24.57
CA ASP A 374 -14.98 24.40 24.80
C ASP A 374 -13.87 24.42 25.87
N SER A 375 -13.72 23.37 26.68
CA SER A 375 -12.60 23.16 27.61
C SER A 375 -11.81 21.88 27.31
N LEU A 376 -10.50 21.89 27.60
CA LEU A 376 -9.55 20.82 27.26
C LEU A 376 -8.60 20.50 28.42
N LEU A 377 -8.43 19.22 28.73
CA LEU A 377 -7.33 18.70 29.55
C LEU A 377 -6.47 17.75 28.72
N PHE A 378 -5.21 18.10 28.49
CA PHE A 378 -4.22 17.23 27.86
C PHE A 378 -3.28 16.66 28.91
N VAL A 379 -3.19 15.33 28.97
CA VAL A 379 -2.46 14.58 29.99
C VAL A 379 -1.32 13.78 29.35
N ALA A 380 -0.12 13.89 29.90
CA ALA A 380 1.03 13.07 29.53
C ALA A 380 1.94 12.80 30.75
N HIS A 381 2.83 11.82 30.65
CA HIS A 381 3.73 11.45 31.75
C HIS A 381 5.00 12.31 31.85
N GLN A 382 5.38 13.04 30.78
CA GLN A 382 6.61 13.86 30.74
C GLN A 382 6.34 15.32 30.38
N GLU A 383 7.10 16.21 31.02
CA GLU A 383 7.07 17.67 30.79
C GLU A 383 7.39 18.07 29.35
N GLN A 384 8.37 17.40 28.73
CA GLN A 384 8.77 17.69 27.35
C GLN A 384 7.62 17.43 26.36
N ILE A 385 6.89 16.32 26.53
CA ILE A 385 5.73 15.98 25.70
C ILE A 385 4.63 17.03 25.86
N LEU A 386 4.37 17.50 27.08
CA LEU A 386 3.37 18.53 27.34
C LEU A 386 3.69 19.86 26.62
N ARG A 387 4.95 20.30 26.69
CA ARG A 387 5.41 21.52 26.00
C ARG A 387 5.30 21.40 24.48
N GLN A 388 5.75 20.28 23.92
CA GLN A 388 5.63 19.99 22.48
C GLN A 388 4.17 19.96 22.05
N SER A 389 3.30 19.28 22.81
CA SER A 389 1.88 19.19 22.49
C SER A 389 1.16 20.52 22.55
N ARG A 390 1.45 21.37 23.55
CA ARG A 390 0.93 22.73 23.62
C ARG A 390 1.30 23.54 22.38
N SER A 391 2.55 23.44 21.92
CA SER A 391 2.99 24.10 20.68
C SER A 391 2.16 23.66 19.47
N VAL A 392 1.95 22.35 19.29
CA VAL A 392 1.14 21.82 18.18
C VAL A 392 -0.29 22.37 18.19
N PHE A 393 -0.94 22.40 19.37
CA PHE A 393 -2.30 22.95 19.50
C PHE A 393 -2.37 24.43 19.11
N ARG A 394 -1.39 25.24 19.52
CA ARG A 394 -1.30 26.67 19.16
C ARG A 394 -1.24 26.87 17.64
N HIS A 395 -0.46 26.04 16.95
CA HIS A 395 -0.35 26.11 15.48
C HIS A 395 -1.64 25.68 14.78
N VAL A 396 -2.24 24.55 15.20
CA VAL A 396 -3.46 24.01 14.57
C VAL A 396 -4.68 24.91 14.77
N LEU A 397 -4.80 25.51 15.95
CA LEU A 397 -5.90 26.43 16.31
C LEU A 397 -5.64 27.88 15.88
N ARG A 398 -4.41 28.20 15.44
CA ARG A 398 -3.96 29.56 15.11
C ARG A 398 -4.13 30.54 16.28
N ASP A 399 -3.82 30.08 17.48
CA ASP A 399 -3.92 30.84 18.72
C ASP A 399 -2.62 30.66 19.53
N GLY A 400 -1.75 31.67 19.50
CA GLY A 400 -0.47 31.65 20.23
C GLY A 400 -0.60 31.67 21.76
N THR A 401 -1.79 32.02 22.27
CA THR A 401 -2.08 32.09 23.71
C THR A 401 -2.74 30.81 24.25
N PHE A 402 -3.04 29.85 23.37
CA PHE A 402 -3.75 28.64 23.74
C PHE A 402 -2.95 27.74 24.70
N GLY A 403 -3.60 27.27 25.76
CA GLY A 403 -3.06 26.28 26.70
C GLY A 403 -2.20 26.86 27.83
N GLU A 404 -2.47 26.40 29.04
CA GLU A 404 -1.71 26.65 30.27
C GLU A 404 -1.09 25.32 30.76
N THR A 405 0.02 25.37 31.48
CA THR A 405 0.79 24.18 31.91
C THR A 405 0.68 23.94 33.41
N LEU A 406 0.57 22.66 33.80
CA LEU A 406 0.59 22.19 35.19
C LEU A 406 1.67 21.11 35.33
N VAL A 407 2.93 21.55 35.36
CA VAL A 407 4.13 20.71 35.48
C VAL A 407 5.31 21.58 35.92
N GLY A 408 6.31 21.00 36.60
CA GLY A 408 7.55 21.72 36.94
C GLY A 408 7.37 22.91 37.90
N GLY A 409 6.25 22.99 38.64
CA GLY A 409 5.94 24.10 39.55
C GLY A 409 5.02 25.18 38.95
N GLU A 410 4.78 25.16 37.64
CA GLU A 410 3.80 26.03 36.98
C GLU A 410 2.36 25.64 37.35
N ARG A 411 1.47 26.62 37.46
CA ARG A 411 0.03 26.43 37.74
C ARG A 411 -0.83 27.25 36.78
N PRO A 412 -1.93 26.69 36.25
CA PRO A 412 -2.85 27.43 35.40
C PRO A 412 -3.71 28.40 36.22
N GLU A 413 -4.01 29.56 35.64
CA GLU A 413 -4.87 30.60 36.20
C GLU A 413 -6.32 30.42 35.77
N ARG A 414 -6.57 30.16 34.47
CA ARG A 414 -7.93 30.12 33.91
C ARG A 414 -8.55 28.73 33.92
N TRP A 415 -7.74 27.69 34.01
CA TRP A 415 -8.19 26.28 34.09
C TRP A 415 -9.10 25.83 32.94
N ARG A 416 -9.02 26.46 31.77
CA ARG A 416 -9.90 26.15 30.62
C ARG A 416 -9.24 25.22 29.59
N HIS A 417 -7.97 25.44 29.30
CA HIS A 417 -7.19 24.60 28.38
C HIS A 417 -5.87 24.24 29.08
N VAL A 418 -5.79 23.05 29.66
CA VAL A 418 -4.70 22.70 30.59
C VAL A 418 -3.88 21.54 30.03
N PHE A 419 -2.55 21.68 30.06
CA PHE A 419 -1.56 20.64 29.71
C PHE A 419 -0.84 20.21 30.99
N ALA A 420 -1.13 19.02 31.48
CA ALA A 420 -0.76 18.62 32.83
C ALA A 420 -0.10 17.25 32.91
N SER A 421 0.83 17.10 33.86
CA SER A 421 1.39 15.78 34.16
C SER A 421 0.48 15.02 35.12
N VAL A 422 0.39 13.69 34.98
CA VAL A 422 -0.41 12.85 35.91
C VAL A 422 0.06 13.01 37.36
N GLN A 423 1.36 13.18 37.58
CA GLN A 423 1.93 13.39 38.91
C GLN A 423 1.46 14.69 39.55
N SER A 424 1.33 15.76 38.76
CA SER A 424 0.84 17.06 39.21
C SER A 424 -0.67 17.05 39.44
N LEU A 425 -1.43 16.31 38.61
CA LEU A 425 -2.89 16.19 38.71
C LEU A 425 -3.34 15.37 39.92
N HIS A 426 -2.64 14.28 40.25
CA HIS A 426 -3.04 13.33 41.30
C HIS A 426 -3.25 13.99 42.69
N LYS A 427 -2.68 15.17 42.93
CA LYS A 427 -2.76 15.89 44.22
C LYS A 427 -3.84 16.98 44.26
N LEU A 428 -4.58 17.21 43.19
CA LEU A 428 -5.51 18.33 43.07
C LEU A 428 -6.97 17.85 42.96
N PRO A 429 -7.91 18.49 43.65
CA PRO A 429 -9.34 18.24 43.45
C PRO A 429 -9.79 18.92 42.15
N ILE A 430 -10.21 18.14 41.16
CA ILE A 430 -10.78 18.61 39.90
C ILE A 430 -12.22 18.08 39.84
N ALA A 431 -13.18 18.94 39.50
CA ALA A 431 -14.56 18.52 39.32
C ALA A 431 -14.66 17.56 38.11
N PRO A 432 -15.46 16.47 38.19
CA PRO A 432 -15.48 15.44 37.15
C PRO A 432 -15.77 15.98 35.74
N GLU A 433 -16.68 16.94 35.62
CA GLU A 433 -17.18 17.51 34.37
C GLU A 433 -16.49 18.83 33.98
N HIS A 434 -15.40 19.21 34.67
CA HIS A 434 -14.72 20.50 34.46
C HIS A 434 -14.19 20.69 33.03
N PHE A 435 -13.80 19.58 32.39
CA PHE A 435 -13.26 19.57 31.03
C PHE A 435 -14.20 18.83 30.08
N ASP A 436 -14.64 19.49 29.00
CA ASP A 436 -15.47 18.88 27.96
C ASP A 436 -14.70 17.78 27.21
N MET A 437 -13.41 18.02 26.93
CA MET A 437 -12.54 17.05 26.27
C MET A 437 -11.32 16.74 27.14
N VAL A 438 -11.07 15.45 27.37
CA VAL A 438 -9.84 14.96 28.01
C VAL A 438 -9.07 14.13 27.01
N ILE A 439 -7.80 14.48 26.81
CA ILE A 439 -6.88 13.79 25.91
C ILE A 439 -5.74 13.24 26.74
N VAL A 440 -5.48 11.95 26.61
CA VAL A 440 -4.42 11.28 27.37
C VAL A 440 -3.46 10.62 26.38
N ASP A 441 -2.23 11.12 26.30
CA ASP A 441 -1.18 10.54 25.46
C ASP A 441 -0.41 9.44 26.19
N GLU A 442 0.12 8.50 25.42
CA GLU A 442 0.68 7.24 25.90
C GLU A 442 -0.28 6.48 26.84
N PHE A 443 -1.52 6.30 26.37
CA PHE A 443 -2.61 5.68 27.12
C PHE A 443 -2.31 4.25 27.60
N HIS A 444 -1.29 3.58 27.06
CA HIS A 444 -0.85 2.28 27.56
C HIS A 444 -0.42 2.31 29.05
N HIS A 445 -0.19 3.48 29.63
CA HIS A 445 0.04 3.68 31.07
C HIS A 445 -1.25 3.74 31.92
N ALA A 446 -2.44 3.70 31.33
CA ALA A 446 -3.71 3.97 32.02
C ALA A 446 -4.01 3.04 33.22
N GLU A 447 -3.42 1.85 33.24
CA GLU A 447 -3.54 0.87 34.32
C GLU A 447 -2.67 1.18 35.56
N ALA A 448 -1.79 2.17 35.49
CA ALA A 448 -1.05 2.62 36.67
C ALA A 448 -2.02 3.24 37.69
N PRO A 449 -1.86 3.00 39.01
CA PRO A 449 -2.81 3.47 40.03
C PRO A 449 -3.12 4.98 39.97
N THR A 450 -2.14 5.79 39.57
CA THR A 450 -2.30 7.24 39.42
C THR A 450 -3.15 7.63 38.21
N TYR A 451 -3.05 6.89 37.10
CA TYR A 451 -3.91 7.09 35.93
C TYR A 451 -5.32 6.58 36.18
N THR A 452 -5.47 5.37 36.72
CA THR A 452 -6.76 4.77 37.08
C THR A 452 -7.58 5.72 37.93
N ARG A 453 -6.99 6.27 39.00
CA ARG A 453 -7.66 7.22 39.89
C ARG A 453 -8.10 8.50 39.17
N LEU A 454 -7.27 9.02 38.27
CA LEU A 454 -7.60 10.22 37.48
C LEU A 454 -8.77 9.93 36.53
N LEU A 455 -8.73 8.81 35.81
CA LEU A 455 -9.74 8.41 34.84
C LEU A 455 -11.09 8.04 35.50
N GLU A 456 -11.06 7.50 36.71
CA GLU A 456 -12.27 7.26 37.53
C GLU A 456 -12.88 8.55 38.09
N THR A 457 -12.08 9.61 38.25
CA THR A 457 -12.55 10.89 38.80
C THR A 457 -13.16 11.79 37.72
N LEU A 458 -12.70 11.69 36.48
CA LEU A 458 -13.13 12.57 35.38
C LEU A 458 -14.28 11.97 34.58
N ASP A 459 -15.27 12.79 34.22
CA ASP A 459 -16.38 12.43 33.33
C ASP A 459 -16.56 13.47 32.19
N PRO A 460 -15.62 13.50 31.23
CA PRO A 460 -15.68 14.43 30.11
C PRO A 460 -16.72 14.01 29.08
N ARG A 461 -17.24 14.99 28.33
CA ARG A 461 -18.11 14.73 27.17
C ARG A 461 -17.38 13.95 26.08
N GLU A 462 -16.06 14.15 25.95
CA GLU A 462 -15.20 13.47 24.97
C GLU A 462 -13.91 13.01 25.66
N LEU A 463 -13.65 11.69 25.65
CA LEU A 463 -12.40 11.11 26.13
C LEU A 463 -11.62 10.52 24.95
N LEU A 464 -10.40 11.03 24.72
CA LEU A 464 -9.53 10.57 23.65
C LEU A 464 -8.22 10.00 24.23
N GLY A 465 -8.05 8.69 24.12
CA GLY A 465 -6.77 8.04 24.40
C GLY A 465 -5.91 8.01 23.15
N LEU A 466 -4.64 8.42 23.26
CA LEU A 466 -3.65 8.27 22.18
C LEU A 466 -2.58 7.28 22.63
N THR A 467 -2.31 6.27 21.82
CA THR A 467 -1.22 5.34 22.09
C THR A 467 -0.61 4.84 20.78
N ALA A 468 0.62 4.34 20.82
CA ALA A 468 1.15 3.56 19.71
C ALA A 468 0.73 2.09 19.78
N THR A 469 0.37 1.61 20.98
CA THR A 469 0.16 0.20 21.28
C THR A 469 -0.91 0.05 22.37
N PRO A 470 -2.03 -0.67 22.11
CA PRO A 470 -3.08 -0.87 23.11
C PRO A 470 -2.76 -2.01 24.10
N GLU A 471 -1.94 -2.98 23.69
CA GLU A 471 -1.60 -4.17 24.47
C GLU A 471 -0.33 -3.97 25.29
N ARG A 472 -0.35 -4.30 26.60
CA ARG A 472 0.84 -4.25 27.46
C ARG A 472 1.61 -5.58 27.44
N SER A 473 2.90 -5.50 27.80
CA SER A 473 3.81 -6.65 27.92
C SER A 473 3.46 -7.61 29.06
N ASP A 474 2.61 -7.20 30.01
CA ASP A 474 2.10 -8.02 31.11
C ASP A 474 0.75 -8.68 30.81
N GLY A 475 0.26 -8.55 29.57
CA GLY A 475 -1.00 -9.13 29.12
C GLY A 475 -2.25 -8.36 29.57
N GLN A 476 -2.09 -7.20 30.22
CA GLN A 476 -3.21 -6.30 30.53
C GLN A 476 -3.54 -5.41 29.35
N ASP A 477 -4.81 -5.02 29.25
CA ASP A 477 -5.38 -4.39 28.07
C ASP A 477 -6.08 -3.08 28.43
N VAL A 478 -5.56 -1.96 27.92
CA VAL A 478 -6.10 -0.63 28.21
C VAL A 478 -7.42 -0.36 27.49
N ARG A 479 -7.83 -1.24 26.57
CA ARG A 479 -9.12 -1.15 25.88
C ARG A 479 -10.31 -1.19 26.85
N ARG A 480 -10.16 -1.67 28.09
CA ARG A 480 -11.24 -1.66 29.10
C ARG A 480 -11.84 -0.27 29.34
N TRP A 481 -11.04 0.80 29.20
CA TRP A 481 -11.49 2.18 29.36
C TRP A 481 -12.32 2.71 28.17
N PHE A 482 -12.40 1.91 27.11
CA PHE A 482 -13.05 2.21 25.84
C PHE A 482 -14.00 1.09 25.40
N ASP A 483 -14.62 0.42 26.37
CA ASP A 483 -15.54 -0.71 26.19
C ASP A 483 -14.93 -1.92 25.45
N GLY A 484 -13.62 -2.17 25.65
CA GLY A 484 -12.89 -3.25 25.01
C GLY A 484 -12.47 -2.97 23.56
N ARG A 485 -12.58 -1.72 23.09
CA ARG A 485 -12.40 -1.38 21.67
C ARG A 485 -11.22 -0.46 21.41
N THR A 486 -10.73 -0.52 20.19
CA THR A 486 -9.87 0.51 19.59
C THR A 486 -10.67 1.24 18.53
N ALA A 487 -10.81 2.57 18.65
CA ALA A 487 -11.63 3.37 17.75
C ALA A 487 -11.00 3.49 16.37
N VAL A 488 -9.69 3.72 16.33
CA VAL A 488 -8.90 3.85 15.10
C VAL A 488 -7.52 3.24 15.30
N GLU A 489 -7.01 2.51 14.30
CA GLU A 489 -5.65 1.95 14.29
C GLU A 489 -4.94 2.31 12.99
N LEU A 490 -3.95 3.21 13.06
CA LEU A 490 -3.04 3.49 11.95
C LEU A 490 -1.81 2.57 12.08
N ARG A 491 -1.75 1.58 11.19
CA ARG A 491 -0.67 0.59 11.16
C ARG A 491 0.61 1.20 10.59
N LEU A 492 1.75 0.66 11.02
CA LEU A 492 3.08 1.14 10.60
C LEU A 492 3.24 1.16 9.07
N TRP A 493 2.73 0.13 8.39
CA TRP A 493 2.77 0.01 6.93
C TRP A 493 2.26 1.26 6.21
N GLU A 494 1.08 1.74 6.61
CA GLU A 494 0.39 2.85 5.96
C GLU A 494 1.15 4.16 6.16
N ALA A 495 1.83 4.29 7.30
CA ALA A 495 2.69 5.43 7.58
C ALA A 495 3.94 5.48 6.70
N LEU A 496 4.52 4.31 6.41
CA LEU A 496 5.67 4.16 5.52
C LEU A 496 5.33 4.39 4.05
N GLU A 497 4.20 3.82 3.57
CA GLU A 497 3.74 4.05 2.19
C GLU A 497 3.52 5.52 1.87
N ARG A 498 3.13 6.30 2.88
CA ARG A 498 2.83 7.73 2.73
C ARG A 498 4.04 8.63 3.04
N GLN A 499 5.24 8.05 3.19
CA GLN A 499 6.52 8.75 3.46
C GLN A 499 6.51 9.63 4.73
N LEU A 500 5.67 9.28 5.71
CA LEU A 500 5.58 10.00 6.99
C LEU A 500 6.66 9.54 7.98
N LEU A 501 7.28 8.42 7.67
CA LEU A 501 8.35 7.78 8.41
C LEU A 501 9.51 7.51 7.45
N ALA A 502 10.73 7.53 7.98
CA ALA A 502 11.90 7.09 7.24
C ALA A 502 11.71 5.62 6.84
N PRO A 503 11.95 5.27 5.55
CA PRO A 503 11.88 3.89 5.11
C PRO A 503 12.93 3.04 5.84
N PHE A 504 12.73 1.72 5.90
CA PHE A 504 13.65 0.82 6.62
C PHE A 504 14.23 -0.30 5.75
N GLN A 505 15.45 -0.73 6.07
CA GLN A 505 16.07 -1.94 5.54
C GLN A 505 16.21 -2.95 6.67
N TYR A 506 15.46 -4.03 6.61
CA TYR A 506 15.45 -5.08 7.60
C TYR A 506 16.27 -6.27 7.12
N PHE A 507 17.27 -6.65 7.91
CA PHE A 507 18.10 -7.82 7.67
C PHE A 507 17.87 -8.83 8.79
N GLY A 508 17.19 -9.93 8.46
CA GLY A 508 17.07 -11.10 9.32
C GLY A 508 18.27 -12.01 9.10
N ILE A 509 19.15 -12.08 10.10
CA ILE A 509 20.42 -12.78 10.07
C ILE A 509 20.31 -14.00 10.97
N HIS A 510 20.72 -15.15 10.47
CA HIS A 510 20.73 -16.40 11.19
C HIS A 510 21.73 -16.33 12.35
N ASP A 511 21.21 -16.65 13.53
CA ASP A 511 21.97 -16.83 14.76
C ASP A 511 22.00 -18.33 15.07
N ASP A 512 23.17 -18.93 15.28
CA ASP A 512 23.30 -20.38 15.56
C ASP A 512 22.80 -20.76 16.97
N ILE A 513 22.36 -19.77 17.77
CA ILE A 513 21.86 -19.99 19.12
C ILE A 513 20.48 -20.68 19.08
N ASP A 514 20.40 -21.85 19.73
CA ASP A 514 19.15 -22.56 19.94
C ASP A 514 18.41 -22.04 21.17
N LEU A 515 17.24 -21.44 20.93
CA LEU A 515 16.33 -20.92 21.95
C LEU A 515 15.11 -21.84 22.13
N SER A 516 14.99 -22.93 21.37
CA SER A 516 13.80 -23.78 21.37
C SER A 516 13.64 -24.62 22.64
N THR A 517 14.74 -24.82 23.37
CA THR A 517 14.82 -25.60 24.60
C THR A 517 14.68 -24.76 25.88
N LEU A 518 14.68 -23.43 25.76
CA LEU A 518 14.56 -22.53 26.89
C LEU A 518 13.15 -22.55 27.48
N ARG A 519 13.05 -22.27 28.79
CA ARG A 519 11.77 -22.29 29.49
C ARG A 519 10.87 -21.16 28.99
N TRP A 520 9.68 -21.53 28.56
CA TRP A 520 8.63 -20.61 28.10
C TRP A 520 7.52 -20.47 29.14
N ARG A 521 7.14 -19.24 29.50
CA ARG A 521 5.99 -18.94 30.36
C ARG A 521 4.91 -18.24 29.56
N ARG A 522 3.72 -18.83 29.48
CA ARG A 522 2.58 -18.27 28.72
C ARG A 522 2.24 -16.85 29.20
N GLY A 523 2.29 -15.87 28.29
CA GLY A 523 2.03 -14.46 28.58
C GLY A 523 3.22 -13.64 29.10
N GLN A 524 4.36 -14.28 29.42
CA GLN A 524 5.59 -13.60 29.87
C GLN A 524 6.81 -13.91 29.00
N GLY A 525 6.73 -14.96 28.18
CA GLY A 525 7.76 -15.34 27.23
C GLY A 525 8.88 -16.17 27.81
N TYR A 526 10.06 -16.03 27.21
CA TYR A 526 11.31 -16.62 27.66
C TYR A 526 11.70 -16.19 29.08
N ASP A 527 12.27 -17.12 29.84
CA ASP A 527 12.89 -16.81 31.12
C ASP A 527 14.13 -15.92 30.93
N ARG A 528 14.04 -14.66 31.40
CA ARG A 528 15.08 -13.64 31.22
C ARG A 528 16.44 -14.07 31.79
N SER A 529 16.46 -14.85 32.87
CA SER A 529 17.71 -15.30 33.49
C SER A 529 18.45 -16.32 32.63
N GLN A 530 17.72 -17.20 31.95
CA GLN A 530 18.30 -18.18 31.02
C GLN A 530 18.82 -17.49 29.75
N LEU A 531 18.08 -16.51 29.23
CA LEU A 531 18.52 -15.70 28.09
C LEU A 531 19.79 -14.89 28.41
N ASP A 532 19.87 -14.31 29.62
CA ASP A 532 21.03 -13.54 30.04
C ASP A 532 22.29 -14.41 30.12
N ASN A 533 22.19 -15.59 30.73
CA ASN A 533 23.29 -16.56 30.82
C ASN A 533 23.75 -17.07 29.46
N LEU A 534 22.84 -17.19 28.49
CA LEU A 534 23.15 -17.68 27.15
C LEU A 534 23.85 -16.62 26.29
N TYR A 535 23.47 -15.35 26.44
CA TYR A 535 23.99 -14.27 25.61
C TYR A 535 25.20 -13.55 26.21
N THR A 536 25.30 -13.45 27.52
CA THR A 536 26.43 -12.81 28.19
C THR A 536 27.67 -13.69 28.07
N GLY A 537 28.77 -13.14 27.52
CA GLY A 537 30.03 -13.88 27.32
C GLY A 537 30.11 -14.74 26.05
N HIS A 538 29.09 -14.72 25.19
CA HIS A 538 29.07 -15.51 23.95
C HIS A 538 29.84 -14.83 22.80
N HIS A 539 31.17 -14.83 22.87
CA HIS A 539 32.06 -14.11 21.95
C HIS A 539 31.82 -14.42 20.46
N ALA A 540 31.41 -15.65 20.12
CA ALA A 540 31.06 -16.00 18.74
C ALA A 540 29.89 -15.17 18.19
N ARG A 541 28.86 -14.96 19.01
CA ARG A 541 27.69 -14.15 18.66
C ARG A 541 28.07 -12.68 18.53
N ALA A 542 28.89 -12.17 19.45
CA ALA A 542 29.38 -10.78 19.40
C ALA A 542 30.22 -10.49 18.13
N ARG A 543 31.02 -11.46 17.66
CA ARG A 543 31.72 -11.37 16.36
C ARG A 543 30.77 -11.38 15.17
N LEU A 544 29.74 -12.21 15.20
CA LEU A 544 28.70 -12.25 14.17
C LEU A 544 27.97 -10.90 14.09
N VAL A 545 27.61 -10.30 15.23
CA VAL A 545 27.01 -8.96 15.29
C VAL A 545 27.93 -7.89 14.69
N LEU A 546 29.22 -7.86 15.05
CA LEU A 546 30.17 -6.89 14.49
C LEU A 546 30.36 -7.04 12.98
N THR A 547 30.41 -8.29 12.49
CA THR A 547 30.56 -8.58 11.05
C THR A 547 29.34 -8.08 10.30
N ALA A 548 28.15 -8.41 10.79
CA ALA A 548 26.88 -7.94 10.23
C ALA A 548 26.79 -6.41 10.19
N VAL A 549 27.23 -5.71 11.25
CA VAL A 549 27.25 -4.24 11.28
C VAL A 549 28.21 -3.68 10.24
N ARG A 550 29.43 -4.22 10.11
CA ARG A 550 30.42 -3.76 9.12
C ARG A 550 29.98 -3.99 7.68
N ASP A 551 29.27 -5.08 7.43
CA ASP A 551 28.75 -5.41 6.10
C ASP A 551 27.55 -4.53 5.73
N ALA A 552 26.69 -4.22 6.71
CA ALA A 552 25.43 -3.53 6.47
C ALA A 552 25.55 -2.00 6.42
N VAL A 553 26.40 -1.38 7.25
CA VAL A 553 26.46 0.09 7.44
C VAL A 553 27.88 0.65 7.46
N ASP A 554 28.01 1.95 7.19
CA ASP A 554 29.28 2.67 7.40
C ASP A 554 29.45 2.99 8.89
N VAL A 555 30.27 2.19 9.57
CA VAL A 555 30.56 2.30 11.00
C VAL A 555 31.07 3.69 11.39
N GLY A 556 31.76 4.39 10.48
CA GLY A 556 32.29 5.74 10.72
C GLY A 556 31.24 6.85 10.68
N ARG A 557 30.00 6.56 10.26
CA ARG A 557 28.89 7.51 10.21
C ARG A 557 27.65 7.05 10.96
N MET A 558 27.57 5.77 11.28
CA MET A 558 26.49 5.11 11.99
C MET A 558 26.11 5.81 13.30
N ARG A 559 24.79 5.87 13.56
CA ARG A 559 24.20 6.20 14.86
C ARG A 559 23.26 5.08 15.29
N ALA A 560 23.80 4.12 16.03
CA ALA A 560 23.12 2.88 16.38
C ALA A 560 22.53 2.84 17.78
N VAL A 561 21.39 2.14 17.92
CA VAL A 561 20.86 1.69 19.22
C VAL A 561 20.70 0.18 19.21
N GLY A 562 21.29 -0.48 20.21
CA GLY A 562 21.18 -1.93 20.42
C GLY A 562 20.30 -2.29 21.61
N PHE A 563 19.34 -3.18 21.38
CA PHE A 563 18.41 -3.66 22.41
C PHE A 563 18.84 -5.03 22.95
N CYS A 564 19.29 -5.04 24.20
CA CYS A 564 19.84 -6.19 24.92
C CYS A 564 18.84 -6.81 25.91
N VAL A 565 19.12 -8.05 26.33
CA VAL A 565 18.29 -8.79 27.29
C VAL A 565 18.40 -8.24 28.71
N SER A 566 19.60 -7.84 29.13
CA SER A 566 19.92 -7.45 30.50
C SER A 566 20.92 -6.28 30.52
N ILE A 567 21.11 -5.70 31.71
CA ILE A 567 22.14 -4.67 31.94
C ILE A 567 23.53 -5.24 31.66
N GLY A 568 23.81 -6.46 32.13
CA GLY A 568 25.10 -7.12 31.90
C GLY A 568 25.39 -7.38 30.43
N HIS A 569 24.38 -7.79 29.66
CA HIS A 569 24.52 -7.96 28.21
C HIS A 569 24.74 -6.61 27.49
N ALA A 570 24.08 -5.53 27.91
CA ALA A 570 24.29 -4.20 27.34
C ALA A 570 25.72 -3.68 27.60
N GLU A 571 26.24 -3.89 28.82
CA GLU A 571 27.63 -3.55 29.19
C GLU A 571 28.64 -4.39 28.40
N PHE A 572 28.39 -5.69 28.26
CA PHE A 572 29.22 -6.60 27.45
C PHE A 572 29.33 -6.18 25.99
N MET A 573 28.20 -5.84 25.35
CA MET A 573 28.19 -5.41 23.94
C MET A 573 28.86 -4.04 23.74
N ALA A 574 28.68 -3.12 24.68
CA ALA A 574 29.36 -1.82 24.64
C ALA A 574 30.89 -1.97 24.69
N ASP A 575 31.41 -2.77 25.64
CA ASP A 575 32.84 -3.08 25.74
C ASP A 575 33.37 -3.77 24.47
N TRP A 576 32.60 -4.70 23.90
CA TRP A 576 33.01 -5.41 22.69
C TRP A 576 33.10 -4.51 21.45
N PHE A 577 32.16 -3.57 21.30
CA PHE A 577 32.18 -2.58 20.23
C PHE A 577 33.34 -1.60 20.38
N ASP A 578 33.57 -1.12 21.60
CA ASP A 578 34.65 -0.18 21.89
C ASP A 578 36.03 -0.78 21.61
N ARG A 579 36.26 -2.03 22.03
CA ARG A 579 37.47 -2.82 21.69
C ARG A 579 37.65 -3.06 20.20
N ALA A 580 36.57 -3.09 19.44
CA ALA A 580 36.59 -3.24 17.99
C ALA A 580 36.81 -1.90 17.24
N GLY A 581 37.06 -0.81 17.98
CA GLY A 581 37.29 0.53 17.44
C GLY A 581 36.00 1.30 17.12
N ILE A 582 34.87 0.89 17.70
CA ILE A 582 33.55 1.51 17.49
C ILE A 582 33.10 2.14 18.81
N PRO A 583 33.22 3.47 18.98
CA PRO A 583 32.85 4.13 20.23
C PRO A 583 31.42 3.79 20.65
N ALA A 584 31.27 3.12 21.78
CA ALA A 584 29.99 2.61 22.23
C ALA A 584 29.82 2.73 23.76
N ARG A 585 28.57 2.87 24.21
CA ARG A 585 28.25 3.00 25.64
C ARG A 585 26.95 2.31 26.02
N ALA A 586 26.93 1.70 27.19
CA ALA A 586 25.70 1.17 27.78
C ALA A 586 24.93 2.29 28.52
N VAL A 587 23.63 2.45 28.23
CA VAL A 587 22.72 3.37 28.92
C VAL A 587 21.57 2.56 29.49
N THR A 588 21.53 2.48 30.83
CA THR A 588 20.63 1.57 31.57
C THR A 588 19.89 2.31 32.68
N SER A 589 18.98 1.65 33.39
CA SER A 589 18.21 2.26 34.48
C SER A 589 19.07 2.77 35.64
N ARG A 590 20.36 2.38 35.69
CA ARG A 590 21.36 2.89 36.63
C ARG A 590 21.98 4.23 36.19
N THR A 591 21.81 4.62 34.93
CA THR A 591 22.30 5.88 34.38
C THR A 591 21.34 7.03 34.74
N ASP A 592 21.86 8.07 35.37
CA ASP A 592 21.10 9.26 35.74
C ASP A 592 20.66 10.10 34.51
N ALA A 593 19.79 11.09 34.75
CA ALA A 593 19.23 11.91 33.67
C ALA A 593 20.29 12.75 32.95
N ALA A 594 21.29 13.24 33.68
CA ALA A 594 22.39 14.02 33.12
C ALA A 594 23.30 13.15 32.24
N GLY A 595 23.72 11.98 32.71
CA GLY A 595 24.52 11.04 31.94
C GLY A 595 23.80 10.49 30.71
N ARG A 596 22.48 10.31 30.79
CA ARG A 596 21.65 9.93 29.63
C ARG A 596 21.64 11.01 28.56
N ARG A 597 21.44 12.27 28.95
CA ARG A 597 21.45 13.41 28.02
C ARG A 597 22.81 13.58 27.37
N ALA A 598 23.89 13.47 28.15
CA ALA A 598 25.24 13.50 27.62
C ALA A 598 25.51 12.39 26.59
N ALA A 599 25.06 11.15 26.84
CA ALA A 599 25.23 10.04 25.90
C ALA A 599 24.47 10.27 24.58
N ILE A 600 23.28 10.87 24.66
CA ILE A 600 22.48 11.27 23.50
C ILE A 600 23.20 12.36 22.70
N ASP A 601 23.67 13.41 23.36
CA ASP A 601 24.36 14.54 22.70
C ASP A 601 25.64 14.06 21.99
N LEU A 602 26.37 13.11 22.59
CA LEU A 602 27.57 12.50 21.99
C LEU A 602 27.23 11.64 20.76
N LEU A 603 26.09 10.94 20.75
CA LEU A 603 25.61 10.19 19.60
C LEU A 603 25.21 11.11 18.45
N ASP A 604 24.51 12.22 18.74
CA ASP A 604 24.09 13.19 17.73
C ASP A 604 25.29 13.85 17.04
N ARG A 605 26.32 14.21 17.81
CA ARG A 605 27.60 14.75 17.31
C ARG A 605 28.48 13.73 16.57
N GLY A 606 28.15 12.44 16.67
CA GLY A 606 28.93 11.35 16.06
C GLY A 606 30.24 11.02 16.79
N GLU A 607 30.42 11.50 18.02
CA GLU A 607 31.52 11.11 18.90
C GLU A 607 31.30 9.68 19.43
N LEU A 608 30.03 9.33 19.67
CA LEU A 608 29.59 7.97 19.93
C LEU A 608 28.93 7.38 18.67
N ARG A 609 29.14 6.10 18.40
CA ARG A 609 28.53 5.38 17.26
C ARG A 609 27.41 4.44 17.66
N ALA A 610 27.43 3.90 18.89
CA ALA A 610 26.42 2.94 19.34
C ALA A 610 26.05 3.09 20.82
N ILE A 611 24.75 3.13 21.11
CA ILE A 611 24.23 3.02 22.48
C ILE A 611 23.57 1.66 22.68
N PHE A 612 23.96 0.93 23.72
CA PHE A 612 23.31 -0.32 24.12
C PHE A 612 22.38 -0.09 25.31
N THR A 613 21.15 -0.61 25.22
CA THR A 613 20.12 -0.45 26.26
C THR A 613 19.32 -1.73 26.46
N VAL A 614 18.49 -1.74 27.51
CA VAL A 614 17.49 -2.79 27.76
C VAL A 614 16.10 -2.30 27.36
N ASP A 615 15.47 -1.46 28.20
CA ASP A 615 14.11 -0.96 27.97
C ASP A 615 14.01 0.58 28.02
N LEU A 616 15.12 1.27 28.25
CA LEU A 616 15.13 2.68 28.66
C LEU A 616 14.88 3.66 27.49
N PHE A 617 15.09 3.20 26.25
CA PHE A 617 14.70 3.91 25.03
C PHE A 617 13.41 3.38 24.40
N ASN A 618 12.67 2.50 25.09
CA ASN A 618 11.39 2.04 24.56
C ASN A 618 10.37 3.20 24.53
N GLU A 619 10.42 4.17 25.47
CA GLU A 619 9.45 5.26 25.60
C GLU A 619 10.13 6.61 25.95
N GLY A 620 9.58 7.72 25.44
CA GLY A 620 9.85 9.06 25.98
C GLY A 620 11.23 9.69 25.68
N VAL A 621 11.96 9.24 24.66
CA VAL A 621 13.19 9.90 24.18
C VAL A 621 13.07 10.18 22.68
N ASP A 622 13.30 11.43 22.29
CA ASP A 622 13.21 11.91 20.91
C ASP A 622 14.60 11.93 20.25
N LEU A 623 14.91 10.91 19.45
CA LEU A 623 16.19 10.74 18.76
C LEU A 623 15.96 10.50 17.26
N PRO A 624 15.63 11.55 16.48
CA PRO A 624 15.38 11.40 15.05
C PRO A 624 16.64 10.99 14.27
N SER A 625 17.84 11.24 14.82
CA SER A 625 19.14 10.96 14.19
C SER A 625 19.50 9.47 14.09
N ILE A 626 18.81 8.57 14.80
CA ILE A 626 19.11 7.13 14.78
C ILE A 626 18.89 6.55 13.38
N ASP A 627 19.94 5.98 12.79
CA ASP A 627 19.93 5.36 11.48
C ASP A 627 20.07 3.83 11.53
N THR A 628 20.41 3.26 12.68
CA THR A 628 20.69 1.82 12.82
C THR A 628 20.10 1.25 14.12
N ILE A 629 19.36 0.14 14.02
CA ILE A 629 18.83 -0.61 15.17
C ILE A 629 19.37 -2.03 15.17
N LEU A 630 19.91 -2.45 16.32
CA LEU A 630 20.38 -3.81 16.56
C LEU A 630 19.42 -4.53 17.51
N LEU A 631 18.72 -5.54 17.02
CA LEU A 631 17.82 -6.37 17.82
C LEU A 631 18.58 -7.58 18.33
N LEU A 632 19.17 -7.46 19.52
CA LEU A 632 20.05 -8.46 20.12
C LEU A 632 19.32 -9.40 21.09
N ARG A 633 18.00 -9.29 21.18
CA ARG A 633 17.13 -10.10 22.04
C ARG A 633 15.89 -10.62 21.28
N PRO A 634 15.38 -11.81 21.63
CA PRO A 634 14.10 -12.29 21.11
C PRO A 634 12.99 -11.39 21.64
N THR A 635 12.51 -10.48 20.80
CA THR A 635 11.41 -9.57 21.15
C THR A 635 10.09 -10.22 20.71
N GLU A 636 9.42 -10.88 21.65
CA GLU A 636 8.18 -11.61 21.40
C GLU A 636 6.99 -10.69 21.12
N SER A 637 6.89 -9.63 21.93
CA SER A 637 5.80 -8.67 21.82
C SER A 637 5.95 -7.83 20.57
N ALA A 638 4.99 -7.95 19.65
CA ALA A 638 4.90 -7.09 18.47
C ALA A 638 4.85 -5.60 18.87
N THR A 639 4.23 -5.29 20.01
CA THR A 639 4.20 -3.95 20.62
C THR A 639 5.61 -3.42 20.91
N ILE A 640 6.41 -4.14 21.70
CA ILE A 640 7.77 -3.70 22.05
C ILE A 640 8.62 -3.59 20.77
N PHE A 641 8.49 -4.56 19.87
CA PHE A 641 9.20 -4.57 18.60
C PHE A 641 8.89 -3.31 17.76
N LEU A 642 7.61 -2.93 17.63
CA LEU A 642 7.21 -1.71 16.92
C LEU A 642 7.64 -0.43 17.63
N GLN A 643 7.59 -0.39 18.97
CA GLN A 643 8.05 0.78 19.73
C GLN A 643 9.55 1.03 19.50
N GLN A 644 10.35 -0.03 19.55
CA GLN A 644 11.79 0.01 19.28
C GLN A 644 12.07 0.51 17.86
N LEU A 645 11.41 -0.10 16.87
CA LEU A 645 11.56 0.28 15.46
C LEU A 645 11.13 1.73 15.22
N GLY A 646 9.99 2.14 15.79
CA GLY A 646 9.40 3.47 15.65
C GLY A 646 10.30 4.63 16.11
N ARG A 647 11.35 4.36 16.89
CA ARG A 647 12.37 5.36 17.24
C ARG A 647 13.26 5.68 16.04
N GLY A 648 13.74 4.64 15.35
CA GLY A 648 14.57 4.79 14.16
C GLY A 648 13.80 5.27 12.91
N LEU A 649 12.48 5.10 12.89
CA LEU A 649 11.62 5.45 11.75
C LEU A 649 11.26 6.94 11.65
N ARG A 650 11.68 7.80 12.58
CA ARG A 650 11.45 9.26 12.45
C ARG A 650 12.24 9.82 11.25
N LEU A 651 11.78 10.89 10.63
CA LEU A 651 12.54 11.56 9.56
C LEU A 651 13.68 12.42 10.17
N ALA A 652 14.82 12.47 9.48
CA ALA A 652 15.95 13.36 9.79
C ALA A 652 16.70 13.72 8.51
N ASP A 653 17.26 14.93 8.43
CA ASP A 653 17.82 15.50 7.18
C ASP A 653 19.01 14.70 6.63
N ASP A 654 19.78 14.05 7.50
CA ASP A 654 20.94 13.23 7.15
C ASP A 654 20.63 11.73 7.09
N LYS A 655 19.35 11.34 7.25
CA LYS A 655 18.91 9.95 7.31
C LYS A 655 18.05 9.54 6.12
N ALA A 656 18.66 8.78 5.20
CA ALA A 656 17.96 8.23 4.04
C ALA A 656 17.06 7.02 4.39
N CYS A 657 17.46 6.19 5.35
CA CYS A 657 16.67 5.06 5.84
C CYS A 657 17.18 4.52 7.17
N LEU A 658 16.32 3.79 7.87
CA LEU A 658 16.66 3.02 9.04
C LEU A 658 17.19 1.64 8.66
N THR A 659 18.40 1.27 9.06
CA THR A 659 18.90 -0.11 8.94
C THR A 659 18.58 -0.88 10.21
N VAL A 660 17.99 -2.08 10.08
CA VAL A 660 17.60 -2.95 11.20
C VAL A 660 18.29 -4.29 11.03
N LEU A 661 19.07 -4.69 12.01
CA LEU A 661 19.71 -6.00 12.06
C LEU A 661 19.03 -6.84 13.14
N ASP A 662 18.32 -7.89 12.72
CA ASP A 662 17.63 -8.84 13.60
C ASP A 662 18.32 -10.20 13.57
N PHE A 663 18.76 -10.66 14.74
CA PHE A 663 19.49 -11.93 14.88
C PHE A 663 18.52 -13.05 15.28
N ILE A 664 18.23 -13.92 14.32
CA ILE A 664 17.18 -14.93 14.35
C ILE A 664 17.79 -16.31 14.59
N GLY A 665 17.64 -16.80 15.82
CA GLY A 665 17.97 -18.17 16.21
C GLY A 665 16.82 -19.17 16.07
N ALA A 666 17.04 -20.40 16.51
CA ALA A 666 15.98 -21.41 16.57
C ALA A 666 15.01 -21.08 17.72
N GLN A 667 13.92 -20.38 17.41
CA GLN A 667 12.96 -19.94 18.42
C GLN A 667 12.10 -21.10 18.95
N HIS A 668 11.50 -20.88 20.12
CA HIS A 668 10.52 -21.76 20.73
C HIS A 668 9.27 -21.86 19.84
N ALA A 669 8.59 -23.01 19.88
CA ALA A 669 7.44 -23.29 19.02
C ALA A 669 6.29 -22.27 19.17
N ASP A 670 6.16 -21.68 20.36
CA ASP A 670 5.13 -20.68 20.68
C ASP A 670 5.54 -19.23 20.34
N PHE A 671 6.75 -19.00 19.84
CA PHE A 671 7.18 -17.68 19.37
C PHE A 671 6.39 -17.26 18.13
N ARG A 672 5.81 -16.05 18.11
CA ARG A 672 4.86 -15.62 17.07
C ARG A 672 5.48 -14.65 16.07
N PHE A 673 6.20 -15.17 15.07
CA PHE A 673 6.74 -14.34 13.98
C PHE A 673 5.65 -13.68 13.14
N ASP A 674 4.51 -14.36 12.97
CA ASP A 674 3.39 -13.86 12.17
C ASP A 674 2.87 -12.52 12.69
N LEU A 675 2.83 -12.30 14.02
CA LEU A 675 2.39 -11.04 14.59
C LEU A 675 3.35 -9.89 14.26
N ARG A 676 4.68 -10.10 14.41
CA ARG A 676 5.70 -9.10 14.09
C ARG A 676 5.68 -8.70 12.61
N TYR A 677 5.75 -9.69 11.72
CA TYR A 677 5.81 -9.40 10.29
C TYR A 677 4.49 -8.87 9.74
N ARG A 678 3.32 -9.27 10.27
CA ARG A 678 2.04 -8.63 9.92
C ARG A 678 2.00 -7.18 10.37
N ALA A 679 2.56 -6.87 11.53
CA ALA A 679 2.65 -5.49 12.01
C ALA A 679 3.57 -4.62 11.13
N LEU A 680 4.65 -5.20 10.60
CA LEU A 680 5.55 -4.55 9.62
C LEU A 680 4.93 -4.39 8.24
N THR A 681 4.29 -5.45 7.73
CA THR A 681 3.87 -5.58 6.32
C THR A 681 2.43 -5.19 6.06
N GLY A 682 1.60 -5.07 7.10
CA GLY A 682 0.15 -4.94 6.94
C GLY A 682 -0.52 -6.17 6.30
N ALA A 683 0.23 -7.23 5.98
CA ALA A 683 -0.29 -8.37 5.24
C ALA A 683 -1.35 -9.14 6.03
N THR A 684 -2.33 -9.69 5.29
CA THR A 684 -3.24 -10.68 5.86
C THR A 684 -2.47 -11.94 6.23
N ARG A 685 -3.07 -12.78 7.09
CA ARG A 685 -2.49 -14.06 7.52
C ARG A 685 -2.00 -14.89 6.32
N CYS A 686 -2.83 -15.10 5.31
CA CYS A 686 -2.45 -15.85 4.10
C CYS A 686 -1.49 -15.08 3.17
N GLY A 687 -1.60 -13.75 3.12
CA GLY A 687 -0.70 -12.90 2.32
C GLY A 687 0.75 -12.97 2.79
N LEU A 688 0.96 -12.97 4.11
CA LEU A 688 2.30 -12.97 4.70
C LEU A 688 3.13 -14.18 4.25
N GLN A 689 2.54 -15.38 4.15
CA GLN A 689 3.27 -16.56 3.69
C GLN A 689 3.79 -16.35 2.26
N ARG A 690 2.93 -15.86 1.36
CA ARG A 690 3.31 -15.56 -0.03
C ARG A 690 4.40 -14.51 -0.08
N ASP A 691 4.28 -13.46 0.72
CA ASP A 691 5.27 -12.40 0.78
C ASP A 691 6.64 -12.95 1.23
N ILE A 692 6.71 -13.77 2.28
CA ILE A 692 7.97 -14.39 2.71
C ILE A 692 8.55 -15.29 1.60
N ASP A 693 7.72 -16.14 0.97
CA ASP A 693 8.15 -17.05 -0.09
C ASP A 693 8.76 -16.27 -1.29
N HIS A 694 8.17 -15.14 -1.67
CA HIS A 694 8.63 -14.30 -2.80
C HIS A 694 9.56 -13.14 -2.43
N GLY A 695 10.03 -13.03 -1.18
CA GLY A 695 10.99 -11.99 -0.78
C GLY A 695 10.37 -10.60 -0.59
N PHE A 696 9.14 -10.56 -0.08
CA PHE A 696 8.35 -9.36 0.23
C PHE A 696 8.19 -8.39 -0.95
N PRO A 697 7.54 -8.82 -2.06
CA PRO A 697 7.45 -8.02 -3.29
C PRO A 697 6.59 -6.75 -3.14
N THR A 698 5.75 -6.68 -2.11
CA THR A 698 4.70 -5.66 -1.94
C THR A 698 5.05 -4.55 -0.95
N LEU A 699 6.26 -4.55 -0.36
CA LEU A 699 6.69 -3.58 0.68
C LEU A 699 6.48 -2.11 0.28
N PRO A 700 6.35 -1.16 1.22
CA PRO A 700 6.23 0.26 0.90
C PRO A 700 7.49 0.76 0.17
N ALA A 701 7.38 1.90 -0.50
CA ALA A 701 8.53 2.50 -1.16
C ALA A 701 9.69 2.68 -0.17
N GLY A 702 10.86 2.21 -0.57
CA GLY A 702 12.12 2.41 0.15
C GLY A 702 12.36 1.40 1.26
N CYS A 703 11.34 0.61 1.57
CA CYS A 703 11.43 -0.45 2.54
C CYS A 703 11.91 -1.74 1.90
N HIS A 704 12.78 -2.46 2.59
CA HIS A 704 13.33 -3.72 2.13
C HIS A 704 13.40 -4.70 3.30
N ILE A 705 12.96 -5.94 3.11
CA ILE A 705 13.14 -7.02 4.08
C ILE A 705 13.93 -8.11 3.40
N HIS A 706 15.11 -8.38 3.92
CA HIS A 706 15.97 -9.46 3.49
C HIS A 706 16.17 -10.43 4.63
N LEU A 707 15.68 -11.65 4.46
CA LEU A 707 15.96 -12.75 5.36
C LEU A 707 16.99 -13.63 4.67
N ASP A 708 18.07 -13.99 5.37
CA ASP A 708 18.96 -15.01 4.83
C ASP A 708 18.23 -16.35 4.66
N ARG A 709 18.86 -17.29 3.94
CA ARG A 709 18.22 -18.55 3.56
C ARG A 709 17.72 -19.35 4.77
N VAL A 710 18.47 -19.38 5.87
CA VAL A 710 18.13 -20.21 7.04
C VAL A 710 17.09 -19.50 7.91
N ALA A 711 17.28 -18.21 8.18
CA ALA A 711 16.31 -17.36 8.87
C ALA A 711 14.97 -17.34 8.14
N LYS A 712 14.96 -17.26 6.81
CA LYS A 712 13.74 -17.36 5.98
C LYS A 712 12.99 -18.67 6.25
N GLN A 713 13.70 -19.80 6.28
CA GLN A 713 13.08 -21.10 6.51
C GLN A 713 12.49 -21.21 7.93
N ILE A 714 13.24 -20.77 8.96
CA ILE A 714 12.77 -20.75 10.36
C ILE A 714 11.48 -19.92 10.49
N VAL A 715 11.46 -18.71 9.92
CA VAL A 715 10.29 -17.82 9.96
C VAL A 715 9.11 -18.43 9.20
N LEU A 716 9.35 -18.99 8.01
CA LEU A 716 8.33 -19.59 7.16
C LEU A 716 7.65 -20.80 7.83
N ASP A 717 8.42 -21.68 8.46
CA ASP A 717 7.87 -22.86 9.13
C ASP A 717 7.05 -22.49 10.36
N ASN A 718 7.49 -21.49 11.13
CA ASN A 718 6.73 -20.93 12.23
C ASN A 718 5.41 -20.30 11.75
N VAL A 719 5.47 -19.47 10.71
CA VAL A 719 4.28 -18.82 10.12
C VAL A 719 3.31 -19.86 9.56
N ARG A 720 3.76 -20.86 8.80
CA ARG A 720 2.90 -21.94 8.28
C ARG A 720 2.20 -22.71 9.39
N ARG A 721 2.88 -22.97 10.50
CA ARG A 721 2.28 -23.62 11.67
C ARG A 721 1.22 -22.74 12.32
N ALA A 722 1.47 -21.43 12.46
CA ALA A 722 0.51 -20.47 12.99
C ALA A 722 -0.71 -20.25 12.08
N LEU A 723 -0.58 -20.49 10.77
CA LEU A 723 -1.63 -20.26 9.76
C LEU A 723 -2.60 -21.42 9.52
N ARG A 724 -2.29 -22.64 9.99
CA ARG A 724 -3.19 -23.81 9.84
C ARG A 724 -4.28 -23.83 10.91
N LEU A 725 -5.31 -22.97 10.76
CA LEU A 725 -6.55 -23.06 11.53
C LEU A 725 -7.52 -24.03 10.84
N ARG A 726 -7.55 -25.29 11.25
CA ARG A 726 -8.50 -26.26 10.68
C ARG A 726 -9.82 -26.20 11.45
N ARG A 727 -10.90 -26.63 10.80
CA ARG A 727 -12.24 -26.69 11.41
C ARG A 727 -12.27 -27.41 12.78
N PRO A 728 -11.56 -28.54 12.98
CA PRO A 728 -11.50 -29.18 14.31
C PRO A 728 -10.88 -28.29 15.40
N ASP A 729 -9.90 -27.45 15.03
CA ASP A 729 -9.24 -26.55 15.97
C ASP A 729 -10.22 -25.44 16.43
N LEU A 730 -11.04 -24.90 15.51
CA LEU A 730 -12.12 -23.95 15.83
C LEU A 730 -13.21 -24.56 16.73
N VAL A 731 -13.58 -25.81 16.45
CA VAL A 731 -14.56 -26.56 17.25
C VAL A 731 -14.05 -26.76 18.68
N GLN A 732 -12.77 -27.10 18.82
CA GLN A 732 -12.14 -27.27 20.13
C GLN A 732 -12.06 -25.96 20.92
N GLU A 733 -11.71 -24.84 20.27
CA GLU A 733 -11.71 -23.52 20.90
C GLU A 733 -13.11 -23.12 21.36
N LEU A 734 -14.15 -23.32 20.54
CA LEU A 734 -15.53 -23.02 20.92
C LEU A 734 -15.99 -23.91 22.09
N ARG A 735 -15.68 -25.21 22.07
CA ARG A 735 -15.97 -26.10 23.21
C ARG A 735 -15.28 -25.65 24.49
N ARG A 736 -14.07 -25.09 24.40
CA ARG A 736 -13.34 -24.56 25.57
C ARG A 736 -13.98 -23.30 26.13
N LEU A 737 -14.45 -22.40 25.26
CA LEU A 737 -15.09 -21.15 25.65
C LEU A 737 -16.53 -21.35 26.14
N GLY A 738 -17.20 -22.42 25.72
CA GLY A 738 -18.59 -22.72 26.06
C GLY A 738 -19.59 -22.00 25.17
N ASP A 739 -20.84 -21.87 25.64
CA ASP A 739 -21.90 -21.19 24.89
C ASP A 739 -21.73 -19.66 24.96
N VAL A 740 -20.91 -19.12 24.06
CA VAL A 740 -20.64 -17.69 23.91
C VAL A 740 -21.29 -17.13 22.64
N THR A 741 -21.43 -15.81 22.57
CA THR A 741 -21.85 -15.12 21.35
C THR A 741 -20.74 -15.12 20.29
N LEU A 742 -21.10 -14.93 19.01
CA LEU A 742 -20.13 -14.81 17.92
C LEU A 742 -19.11 -13.70 18.18
N ALA A 743 -19.57 -12.52 18.63
CA ALA A 743 -18.69 -11.39 18.94
C ALA A 743 -17.63 -11.79 19.98
N ARG A 744 -18.05 -12.39 21.09
CA ARG A 744 -17.13 -12.86 22.14
C ARG A 744 -16.18 -13.95 21.63
N PHE A 745 -16.66 -14.88 20.81
CA PHE A 745 -15.81 -15.90 20.22
C PHE A 745 -14.70 -15.30 19.34
N LEU A 746 -15.02 -14.32 18.50
CA LEU A 746 -14.04 -13.65 17.64
C LEU A 746 -13.01 -12.87 18.47
N ASP A 747 -13.46 -12.14 19.51
CA ASP A 747 -12.59 -11.38 20.40
C ASP A 747 -11.59 -12.28 21.15
N GLU A 748 -12.06 -13.39 21.73
CA GLU A 748 -11.23 -14.32 22.51
C GLU A 748 -10.24 -15.13 21.66
N THR A 749 -10.59 -15.39 20.40
CA THR A 749 -9.75 -16.17 19.47
C THR A 749 -8.84 -15.30 18.59
N GLY A 750 -9.12 -14.00 18.49
CA GLY A 750 -8.44 -13.10 17.55
C GLY A 750 -8.63 -13.53 16.09
N LEU A 751 -9.79 -14.12 15.79
CA LEU A 751 -10.23 -14.47 14.43
C LEU A 751 -11.03 -13.32 13.83
N GLU A 752 -10.88 -13.11 12.53
CA GLU A 752 -11.79 -12.23 11.81
C GLU A 752 -13.06 -13.01 11.44
N ILE A 753 -14.21 -12.33 11.32
CA ILE A 753 -15.47 -12.98 10.93
C ILE A 753 -15.33 -13.68 9.57
N GLU A 754 -14.55 -13.10 8.65
CA GLU A 754 -14.23 -13.68 7.35
C GLU A 754 -13.57 -15.06 7.45
N ASP A 755 -12.75 -15.32 8.48
CA ASP A 755 -12.07 -16.60 8.68
C ASP A 755 -13.08 -17.73 8.93
N LEU A 756 -14.20 -17.42 9.59
CA LEU A 756 -15.27 -18.38 9.87
C LEU A 756 -16.09 -18.75 8.63
N TYR A 757 -16.32 -17.78 7.74
CA TYR A 757 -17.17 -17.96 6.54
C TYR A 757 -16.38 -18.30 5.27
N ARG A 758 -15.05 -18.36 5.35
CA ARG A 758 -14.17 -18.71 4.23
C ARG A 758 -14.33 -20.18 3.78
N ASN A 759 -14.78 -21.09 4.63
CA ASN A 759 -14.97 -22.49 4.23
C ASN A 759 -16.44 -22.78 3.87
N LYS A 760 -16.69 -23.15 2.60
CA LYS A 760 -18.03 -23.48 2.08
C LYS A 760 -18.71 -24.65 2.80
N ASP A 761 -17.92 -25.60 3.31
CA ASP A 761 -18.43 -26.80 3.98
C ASP A 761 -18.66 -26.58 5.48
N GLY A 762 -18.17 -25.45 6.03
CA GLY A 762 -18.20 -25.15 7.46
C GLY A 762 -19.54 -24.59 7.98
N GLY A 763 -20.52 -24.34 7.13
CA GLY A 763 -21.88 -23.96 7.57
C GLY A 763 -21.98 -22.70 8.45
N GLY A 764 -20.96 -21.82 8.46
CA GLY A 764 -20.93 -20.58 9.24
C GLY A 764 -20.83 -20.78 10.75
N TRP A 765 -21.35 -19.82 11.51
CA TRP A 765 -21.42 -19.84 12.97
C TRP A 765 -22.43 -20.88 13.47
N ALA A 766 -23.60 -20.99 12.85
CA ALA A 766 -24.58 -22.01 13.23
C ALA A 766 -24.02 -23.43 13.02
N GLY A 767 -23.28 -23.64 11.91
CA GLY A 767 -22.56 -24.90 11.69
C GLY A 767 -21.49 -25.16 12.75
N LEU A 768 -20.74 -24.14 13.18
CA LEU A 768 -19.67 -24.30 14.18
C LEU A 768 -20.23 -24.69 15.54
N ARG A 769 -21.35 -24.08 15.94
CA ARG A 769 -22.06 -24.41 17.17
C ARG A 769 -22.58 -25.85 17.15
N ARG A 770 -23.10 -26.30 16.00
CA ARG A 770 -23.54 -27.68 15.80
C ARG A 770 -22.38 -28.67 15.93
N ASP A 771 -21.26 -28.40 15.26
CA ASP A 771 -20.04 -29.24 15.34
C ASP A 771 -19.46 -29.28 16.76
N ALA A 772 -19.58 -28.18 17.52
CA ALA A 772 -19.17 -28.09 18.91
C ALA A 772 -20.10 -28.84 19.88
N GLY A 773 -21.29 -29.25 19.44
CA GLY A 773 -22.31 -29.89 20.30
C GLY A 773 -23.08 -28.89 21.16
N LEU A 774 -23.02 -27.60 20.85
CA LEU A 774 -23.76 -26.52 21.52
C LEU A 774 -25.15 -26.30 20.91
N ASP A 775 -25.43 -26.92 19.76
CA ASP A 775 -26.74 -26.92 19.11
C ASP A 775 -27.04 -28.31 18.54
N SER A 776 -28.20 -28.87 18.92
CA SER A 776 -28.67 -30.19 18.51
C SER A 776 -29.76 -30.13 17.42
N THR A 777 -30.11 -28.94 16.93
CA THR A 777 -31.16 -28.76 15.92
C THR A 777 -30.69 -29.30 14.56
N PRO A 778 -31.43 -30.22 13.90
CA PRO A 778 -31.06 -30.72 12.59
C PRO A 778 -31.17 -29.62 11.51
N PRO A 779 -30.28 -29.61 10.50
CA PRO A 779 -30.35 -28.64 9.41
C PRO A 779 -31.62 -28.84 8.57
N GLY A 780 -32.39 -27.76 8.37
CA GLY A 780 -33.50 -27.73 7.43
C GLY A 780 -33.05 -27.65 5.95
N PRO A 781 -33.98 -27.74 4.99
CA PRO A 781 -33.67 -27.79 3.55
C PRO A 781 -32.95 -26.53 3.02
N TYR A 782 -33.18 -25.37 3.64
CA TYR A 782 -32.55 -24.10 3.25
C TYR A 782 -31.33 -23.73 4.11
N ASP A 783 -30.93 -24.56 5.08
CA ASP A 783 -29.86 -24.23 6.05
C ASP A 783 -28.52 -23.87 5.38
N SER A 784 -28.09 -24.69 4.40
CA SER A 784 -26.83 -24.45 3.66
C SER A 784 -26.91 -23.21 2.77
N GLN A 785 -28.07 -22.94 2.16
CA GLN A 785 -28.26 -21.76 1.32
C GLN A 785 -28.21 -20.48 2.16
N LEU A 786 -28.89 -20.47 3.30
CA LEU A 786 -28.89 -19.39 4.28
C LEU A 786 -27.50 -19.12 4.84
N GLY A 787 -26.76 -20.15 5.27
CA GLY A 787 -25.38 -19.98 5.75
C GLY A 787 -24.47 -19.35 4.70
N ARG A 788 -24.59 -19.78 3.44
CA ARG A 788 -23.87 -19.15 2.31
C ARG A 788 -24.33 -17.73 2.04
N ALA A 789 -25.60 -17.42 2.27
CA ALA A 789 -26.14 -16.07 2.09
C ALA A 789 -25.63 -15.10 3.17
N ILE A 790 -25.62 -15.53 4.42
CA ILE A 790 -25.07 -14.77 5.54
C ILE A 790 -23.58 -14.48 5.31
N GLY A 791 -22.80 -15.47 4.84
CA GLY A 791 -21.40 -15.24 4.45
C GLY A 791 -21.21 -14.21 3.32
N ARG A 792 -22.19 -14.07 2.41
CA ARG A 792 -22.19 -13.04 1.36
C ARG A 792 -22.63 -11.67 1.85
N LEU A 793 -23.17 -11.54 3.07
CA LEU A 793 -23.60 -10.28 3.66
C LEU A 793 -22.49 -9.60 4.48
N LEU A 794 -21.31 -10.22 4.61
CA LEU A 794 -20.22 -9.68 5.45
C LEU A 794 -19.72 -8.30 4.99
N HIS A 795 -20.07 -7.84 3.79
CA HIS A 795 -19.74 -6.49 3.32
C HIS A 795 -20.71 -5.40 3.78
N VAL A 796 -21.88 -5.73 4.34
CA VAL A 796 -22.89 -4.73 4.72
C VAL A 796 -22.32 -3.79 5.78
N ASP A 797 -22.21 -2.50 5.46
CA ASP A 797 -21.62 -1.47 6.31
C ASP A 797 -22.52 -0.24 6.50
N ASP A 798 -23.84 -0.38 6.32
CA ASP A 798 -24.82 0.67 6.57
C ASP A 798 -25.86 0.31 7.66
N PRO A 799 -26.22 1.26 8.55
CA PRO A 799 -27.11 0.98 9.68
C PRO A 799 -28.53 0.55 9.27
N ASP A 800 -29.06 1.09 8.17
CA ASP A 800 -30.45 0.85 7.78
C ASP A 800 -30.66 -0.60 7.32
N ARG A 801 -29.75 -1.16 6.52
CA ARG A 801 -29.80 -2.57 6.10
C ARG A 801 -29.57 -3.53 7.25
N LEU A 802 -28.63 -3.23 8.15
CA LEU A 802 -28.37 -4.09 9.31
C LEU A 802 -29.57 -4.14 10.25
N ASP A 803 -30.19 -3.00 10.53
CA ASP A 803 -31.42 -2.94 11.34
C ASP A 803 -32.58 -3.69 10.66
N HIS A 804 -32.74 -3.54 9.35
CA HIS A 804 -33.75 -4.26 8.58
C HIS A 804 -33.55 -5.79 8.62
N LEU A 805 -32.32 -6.26 8.43
CA LEU A 805 -31.98 -7.69 8.55
C LEU A 805 -32.20 -8.23 9.97
N ARG A 806 -31.89 -7.42 11.00
CA ARG A 806 -32.14 -7.77 12.40
C ARG A 806 -33.64 -7.93 12.68
N LYS A 807 -34.47 -7.01 12.20
CA LYS A 807 -35.94 -7.04 12.30
C LYS A 807 -36.52 -8.27 11.60
N LEU A 808 -36.09 -8.55 10.36
CA LEU A 808 -36.49 -9.77 9.64
C LEU A 808 -36.15 -11.04 10.42
N ALA A 809 -34.94 -11.11 11.00
CA ALA A 809 -34.51 -12.24 11.83
C ALA A 809 -35.20 -12.31 13.20
N ALA A 810 -35.87 -11.25 13.64
CA ALA A 810 -36.65 -11.22 14.87
C ALA A 810 -38.11 -11.65 14.64
N GLY A 811 -38.57 -11.74 13.39
CA GLY A 811 -39.95 -12.07 13.04
C GLY A 811 -40.78 -10.89 12.55
N ASP A 812 -40.21 -9.68 12.51
CA ASP A 812 -40.88 -8.51 11.99
C ASP A 812 -41.03 -8.60 10.46
N ARG A 813 -42.02 -7.90 9.91
CA ARG A 813 -42.25 -7.77 8.47
C ARG A 813 -42.10 -6.31 8.02
N PRO A 814 -40.87 -5.75 8.06
CA PRO A 814 -40.62 -4.38 7.62
C PRO A 814 -40.92 -4.24 6.11
N ALA A 815 -41.79 -3.31 5.74
CA ALA A 815 -42.11 -3.03 4.33
C ALA A 815 -41.28 -1.85 3.80
N GLY A 816 -40.94 -1.88 2.50
CA GLY A 816 -40.31 -0.77 1.79
C GLY A 816 -39.19 -1.20 0.83
N PRO A 817 -38.47 -0.25 0.21
CA PRO A 817 -37.42 -0.54 -0.77
C PRO A 817 -36.27 -1.41 -0.23
N LEU A 818 -36.03 -1.40 1.09
CA LEU A 818 -35.01 -2.24 1.73
C LEU A 818 -35.36 -3.74 1.73
N ASP A 819 -36.65 -4.08 1.70
CA ASP A 819 -37.11 -5.48 1.67
C ASP A 819 -36.69 -6.17 0.38
N TRP A 820 -36.75 -5.46 -0.74
CA TRP A 820 -36.24 -5.94 -2.03
C TRP A 820 -34.74 -6.21 -1.98
N VAL A 821 -33.97 -5.26 -1.43
CA VAL A 821 -32.51 -5.42 -1.32
C VAL A 821 -32.16 -6.61 -0.42
N ALA A 822 -32.83 -6.75 0.73
CA ALA A 822 -32.64 -7.86 1.65
C ALA A 822 -33.01 -9.21 1.03
N HIS A 823 -34.14 -9.28 0.29
CA HIS A 823 -34.58 -10.47 -0.42
C HIS A 823 -33.54 -10.96 -1.42
N PHE A 824 -33.04 -10.10 -2.30
CA PHE A 824 -32.03 -10.49 -3.28
C PHE A 824 -30.69 -10.85 -2.64
N ALA A 825 -30.34 -10.25 -1.50
CA ALA A 825 -29.12 -10.59 -0.78
C ALA A 825 -29.18 -11.99 -0.15
N LEU A 826 -30.32 -12.35 0.44
CA LEU A 826 -30.53 -13.65 1.08
C LEU A 826 -30.82 -14.77 0.06
N TRP A 827 -31.71 -14.50 -0.90
CA TRP A 827 -32.35 -15.51 -1.74
C TRP A 827 -32.05 -15.41 -3.22
N LYS A 828 -31.48 -14.28 -3.67
CA LYS A 828 -31.31 -13.98 -5.10
C LYS A 828 -32.67 -14.14 -5.83
N LYS A 829 -32.69 -14.93 -6.91
CA LYS A 829 -33.89 -15.26 -7.69
C LYS A 829 -34.49 -16.63 -7.33
N ASP A 830 -33.91 -17.31 -6.35
CA ASP A 830 -34.26 -18.71 -6.05
C ASP A 830 -35.59 -18.83 -5.28
N VAL A 831 -36.03 -17.73 -4.66
CA VAL A 831 -37.28 -17.64 -3.88
C VAL A 831 -38.13 -16.47 -4.40
N PRO A 832 -39.45 -16.64 -4.57
CA PRO A 832 -40.36 -15.53 -4.88
C PRO A 832 -40.33 -14.43 -3.81
N LEU A 833 -40.48 -13.18 -4.25
CA LEU A 833 -40.54 -12.03 -3.34
C LEU A 833 -41.74 -12.19 -2.37
N GLY A 834 -41.48 -12.05 -1.07
CA GLY A 834 -42.49 -12.18 -0.01
C GLY A 834 -42.49 -13.52 0.74
N ASP A 835 -42.02 -14.61 0.14
CA ASP A 835 -41.94 -15.93 0.79
C ASP A 835 -40.68 -16.08 1.67
N GLY A 836 -39.65 -15.31 1.36
CA GLY A 836 -38.35 -15.33 2.04
C GLY A 836 -38.40 -15.23 3.57
N PRO A 837 -39.15 -14.29 4.17
CA PRO A 837 -39.24 -14.16 5.63
C PRO A 837 -39.77 -15.42 6.33
N ALA A 838 -40.78 -16.09 5.76
CA ALA A 838 -41.32 -17.32 6.33
C ALA A 838 -40.28 -18.45 6.30
N ILE A 839 -39.52 -18.55 5.20
CA ILE A 839 -38.42 -19.52 5.06
C ILE A 839 -37.31 -19.24 6.08
N LEU A 840 -36.94 -17.98 6.28
CA LEU A 840 -35.92 -17.60 7.28
C LEU A 840 -36.36 -17.99 8.70
N LEU A 841 -37.60 -17.66 9.08
CA LEU A 841 -38.13 -17.93 10.42
C LEU A 841 -38.30 -19.41 10.73
N ALA A 842 -38.48 -20.26 9.71
CA ALA A 842 -38.43 -21.71 9.86
C ALA A 842 -37.04 -22.26 10.27
N HIS A 843 -35.99 -21.41 10.23
CA HIS A 843 -34.62 -21.75 10.60
C HIS A 843 -34.12 -20.86 11.76
N PRO A 844 -34.57 -21.10 13.01
CA PRO A 844 -34.28 -20.22 14.16
C PRO A 844 -32.78 -20.06 14.44
N GLN A 845 -31.95 -21.07 14.15
CA GLN A 845 -30.50 -21.00 14.31
C GLN A 845 -29.85 -20.05 13.30
N ARG A 846 -30.38 -19.97 12.08
CA ARG A 846 -29.95 -18.98 11.07
C ARG A 846 -30.46 -17.58 11.41
N CYS A 847 -31.63 -17.46 12.04
CA CYS A 847 -32.08 -16.19 12.60
C CYS A 847 -31.14 -15.69 13.71
N LEU A 848 -30.74 -16.57 14.63
CA LEU A 848 -29.78 -16.23 15.69
C LEU A 848 -28.42 -15.84 15.11
N GLU A 849 -27.90 -16.63 14.17
CA GLU A 849 -26.66 -16.33 13.45
C GLU A 849 -26.74 -14.98 12.74
N LEU A 850 -27.80 -14.71 11.98
CA LEU A 850 -27.97 -13.45 11.26
C LEU A 850 -27.99 -12.26 12.22
N ARG A 851 -28.69 -12.34 13.37
CA ARG A 851 -28.67 -11.28 14.39
C ARG A 851 -27.25 -11.04 14.92
N GLN A 852 -26.54 -12.10 15.33
CA GLN A 852 -25.19 -11.95 15.86
C GLN A 852 -24.20 -11.44 14.80
N VAL A 853 -24.34 -11.86 13.54
CA VAL A 853 -23.55 -11.33 12.42
C VAL A 853 -23.87 -9.85 12.20
N THR A 854 -25.14 -9.44 12.19
CA THR A 854 -25.50 -8.02 12.06
C THR A 854 -24.96 -7.17 13.20
N ASP A 855 -24.86 -7.71 14.42
CA ASP A 855 -24.28 -7.01 15.56
C ASP A 855 -22.76 -6.85 15.40
N VAL A 856 -22.06 -7.90 14.94
CA VAL A 856 -20.62 -7.83 14.61
C VAL A 856 -20.36 -6.83 13.48
N LEU A 857 -21.16 -6.87 12.40
CA LEU A 857 -21.02 -5.96 11.27
C LEU A 857 -21.33 -4.51 11.65
N ALA A 858 -22.36 -4.29 12.48
CA ALA A 858 -22.69 -2.97 13.00
C ALA A 858 -21.51 -2.40 13.79
N ALA A 859 -20.90 -3.18 14.68
CA ALA A 859 -19.73 -2.75 15.43
C ALA A 859 -18.50 -2.41 14.56
N ARG A 860 -18.42 -2.96 13.34
CA ARG A 860 -17.33 -2.73 12.37
C ARG A 860 -17.56 -1.54 11.43
N ILE A 861 -18.69 -0.83 11.49
CA ILE A 861 -18.91 0.35 10.64
C ILE A 861 -17.90 1.44 11.02
N ARG A 862 -16.99 1.77 10.09
CA ARG A 862 -15.94 2.79 10.30
C ARG A 862 -16.21 4.11 9.57
N ARG A 863 -17.25 4.17 8.75
CA ARG A 863 -17.54 5.35 7.91
C ARG A 863 -18.94 5.86 8.16
N VAL A 864 -19.08 7.18 8.12
CA VAL A 864 -20.39 7.83 8.06
C VAL A 864 -20.97 7.64 6.67
N THR A 865 -22.06 6.90 6.59
CA THR A 865 -22.81 6.69 5.35
C THR A 865 -23.98 7.66 5.29
N LEU A 866 -24.08 8.41 4.19
CA LEU A 866 -25.08 9.47 4.04
C LEU A 866 -26.32 8.93 3.33
N ARG A 867 -27.52 9.30 3.78
CA ARG A 867 -28.75 8.98 3.03
C ARG A 867 -28.67 9.65 1.66
N SER A 868 -28.82 8.85 0.60
CA SER A 868 -28.80 9.37 -0.76
C SER A 868 -30.14 10.05 -1.08
N ALA A 869 -30.11 11.03 -1.99
CA ALA A 869 -31.33 11.65 -2.50
C ALA A 869 -32.25 10.60 -3.16
N PRO A 870 -33.57 10.87 -3.31
CA PRO A 870 -34.47 9.98 -4.03
C PRO A 870 -33.92 9.60 -5.41
N ILE A 871 -34.10 8.34 -5.82
CA ILE A 871 -33.63 7.84 -7.12
C ILE A 871 -34.68 8.14 -8.19
N GLY A 872 -34.24 8.66 -9.33
CA GLY A 872 -35.05 8.84 -10.54
C GLY A 872 -35.15 10.29 -10.97
N SER A 873 -36.05 10.58 -11.91
CA SER A 873 -36.25 11.91 -12.48
C SER A 873 -37.54 12.55 -11.98
N ALA A 874 -37.83 13.78 -12.39
CA ALA A 874 -39.10 14.45 -12.07
C ALA A 874 -40.34 13.64 -12.50
N ARG A 875 -40.20 12.68 -13.43
CA ARG A 875 -41.28 11.84 -13.96
C ARG A 875 -41.47 10.51 -13.24
N ALA A 876 -40.40 9.91 -12.70
CA ALA A 876 -40.44 8.63 -12.00
C ALA A 876 -39.43 8.63 -10.85
N VAL A 877 -39.92 8.46 -9.61
CA VAL A 877 -39.09 8.53 -8.39
C VAL A 877 -39.34 7.31 -7.50
N ILE A 878 -38.26 6.61 -7.14
CA ILE A 878 -38.28 5.62 -6.06
C ILE A 878 -38.20 6.39 -4.73
N ARG A 879 -39.36 6.54 -4.06
CA ARG A 879 -39.44 7.19 -2.74
C ARG A 879 -38.81 6.28 -1.68
N GLY A 880 -37.93 6.84 -0.85
CA GLY A 880 -37.27 6.12 0.25
C GLY A 880 -36.01 5.34 -0.14
N ASN A 881 -35.26 5.83 -1.14
CA ASN A 881 -33.99 5.26 -1.65
C ASN A 881 -33.23 4.40 -0.61
N PRO A 882 -33.06 3.07 -0.85
CA PRO A 882 -32.40 2.18 0.10
C PRO A 882 -30.86 2.30 0.10
N LEU A 883 -30.30 3.12 -0.80
CA LEU A 883 -28.85 3.33 -0.89
C LEU A 883 -28.39 4.46 0.02
N ARG A 884 -27.27 4.21 0.70
CA ARG A 884 -26.46 5.24 1.35
C ARG A 884 -25.17 5.46 0.60
N VAL A 885 -24.83 6.72 0.40
CA VAL A 885 -23.55 7.13 -0.19
C VAL A 885 -22.43 6.69 0.76
N HIS A 886 -21.38 6.09 0.18
CA HIS A 886 -20.22 5.46 0.82
C HIS A 886 -20.46 4.09 1.47
N ALA A 887 -21.67 3.53 1.35
CA ALA A 887 -21.94 2.14 1.75
C ALA A 887 -21.60 1.15 0.62
N ARG A 888 -21.40 -0.12 1.01
CA ARG A 888 -21.03 -1.23 0.12
C ARG A 888 -22.23 -2.08 -0.26
N TYR A 889 -22.29 -2.39 -1.55
CA TYR A 889 -23.34 -3.17 -2.18
C TYR A 889 -22.73 -4.20 -3.13
N SER A 890 -23.24 -5.41 -3.09
CA SER A 890 -23.07 -6.33 -4.20
C SER A 890 -23.75 -5.75 -5.44
N ARG A 891 -23.38 -6.23 -6.62
CA ARG A 891 -24.04 -5.81 -7.87
C ARG A 891 -25.54 -6.09 -7.84
N ASP A 892 -25.93 -7.23 -7.27
CA ASP A 892 -27.33 -7.66 -7.25
C ASP A 892 -28.15 -6.78 -6.29
N GLU A 893 -27.59 -6.43 -5.13
CA GLU A 893 -28.19 -5.48 -4.19
C GLU A 893 -28.32 -4.08 -4.80
N ALA A 894 -27.28 -3.60 -5.48
CA ALA A 894 -27.30 -2.31 -6.16
C ALA A 894 -28.40 -2.27 -7.21
N CYS A 895 -28.53 -3.28 -8.08
CA CYS A 895 -29.61 -3.35 -9.07
C CYS A 895 -31.00 -3.46 -8.42
N ALA A 896 -31.14 -4.23 -7.34
CA ALA A 896 -32.40 -4.37 -6.61
C ALA A 896 -32.88 -3.02 -6.05
N ALA A 897 -31.97 -2.16 -5.61
CA ALA A 897 -32.29 -0.81 -5.14
C ALA A 897 -32.94 0.09 -6.21
N PHE A 898 -32.72 -0.20 -7.50
CA PHE A 898 -33.37 0.48 -8.64
C PHE A 898 -34.60 -0.27 -9.17
N GLY A 899 -35.11 -1.28 -8.44
CA GLY A 899 -36.32 -2.02 -8.82
C GLY A 899 -36.11 -3.06 -9.93
N MET A 900 -34.87 -3.46 -10.21
CA MET A 900 -34.59 -4.48 -11.24
C MET A 900 -34.98 -5.88 -10.77
N ALA A 901 -35.93 -6.52 -11.47
CA ALA A 901 -36.41 -7.87 -11.14
C ALA A 901 -35.39 -8.99 -11.45
N ASP A 902 -34.52 -8.82 -12.45
CA ASP A 902 -33.42 -9.76 -12.75
C ASP A 902 -32.05 -9.05 -12.84
N PRO A 903 -31.37 -8.87 -11.69
CA PRO A 903 -30.01 -8.32 -11.65
C PRO A 903 -28.97 -9.14 -12.42
N SER A 904 -29.23 -10.42 -12.71
CA SER A 904 -28.26 -11.33 -13.34
C SER A 904 -28.07 -11.07 -14.85
N ALA A 905 -28.99 -10.32 -15.47
CA ALA A 905 -28.93 -9.92 -16.88
C ALA A 905 -27.85 -8.88 -17.21
N LEU A 906 -27.21 -8.27 -16.21
CA LEU A 906 -26.19 -7.23 -16.39
C LEU A 906 -24.83 -7.84 -16.80
N ARG A 907 -24.56 -7.85 -18.12
CA ARG A 907 -23.30 -8.35 -18.72
C ARG A 907 -22.20 -7.29 -18.83
N GLU A 908 -22.57 -6.01 -18.93
CA GLU A 908 -21.65 -4.89 -19.14
C GLU A 908 -21.45 -4.04 -17.87
N GLY A 909 -20.38 -3.24 -17.83
CA GLY A 909 -20.05 -2.36 -16.69
C GLY A 909 -20.94 -1.11 -16.57
N VAL A 910 -21.86 -0.89 -17.50
CA VAL A 910 -22.81 0.22 -17.49
C VAL A 910 -24.21 -0.28 -17.82
N LYS A 911 -25.24 0.31 -17.21
CA LYS A 911 -26.64 -0.01 -17.51
C LYS A 911 -27.51 1.24 -17.53
N TRP A 912 -28.23 1.41 -18.64
CA TRP A 912 -29.28 2.42 -18.80
C TRP A 912 -30.63 1.87 -18.33
N LEU A 913 -31.33 2.65 -17.50
CA LEU A 913 -32.69 2.39 -17.01
C LEU A 913 -33.62 3.50 -17.53
N PRO A 914 -34.30 3.29 -18.68
CA PRO A 914 -35.07 4.34 -19.34
C PRO A 914 -36.25 4.85 -18.51
N GLU A 915 -36.90 3.97 -17.75
CA GLU A 915 -38.07 4.32 -16.92
C GLU A 915 -37.73 5.30 -15.80
N LEU A 916 -36.50 5.24 -15.28
CA LEU A 916 -36.01 6.11 -14.21
C LEU A 916 -35.13 7.25 -14.72
N GLU A 917 -34.81 7.26 -16.01
CA GLU A 917 -33.81 8.13 -16.63
C GLU A 917 -32.44 8.09 -15.91
N VAL A 918 -31.99 6.89 -15.54
CA VAL A 918 -30.77 6.66 -14.74
C VAL A 918 -29.75 5.77 -15.47
N ASP A 919 -28.47 6.15 -15.40
CA ASP A 919 -27.34 5.29 -15.80
C ASP A 919 -26.58 4.78 -14.57
N LEU A 920 -26.36 3.46 -14.48
CA LEU A 920 -25.59 2.82 -13.42
C LEU A 920 -24.19 2.48 -13.92
N PHE A 921 -23.14 3.04 -13.30
CA PHE A 921 -21.74 2.81 -13.67
C PHE A 921 -21.06 1.91 -12.63
N PHE A 922 -20.68 0.70 -13.02
CA PHE A 922 -19.94 -0.26 -12.21
C PHE A 922 -18.46 -0.31 -12.62
N VAL A 923 -17.63 0.45 -11.91
CA VAL A 923 -16.21 0.64 -12.23
C VAL A 923 -15.34 -0.24 -11.33
N THR A 924 -14.37 -0.93 -11.93
CA THR A 924 -13.32 -1.67 -11.21
C THR A 924 -11.98 -0.99 -11.48
N LEU A 925 -11.34 -0.49 -10.43
CA LEU A 925 -10.15 0.36 -10.51
C LEU A 925 -8.89 -0.43 -10.94
N THR A 926 -8.57 -1.51 -10.22
CA THR A 926 -7.45 -2.40 -10.53
C THR A 926 -7.91 -3.52 -11.45
N LYS A 927 -7.33 -3.56 -12.65
CA LYS A 927 -7.60 -4.59 -13.68
C LYS A 927 -6.33 -5.46 -13.77
N THR A 928 -6.30 -6.62 -13.09
CA THR A 928 -5.11 -7.49 -13.12
C THR A 928 -4.89 -8.13 -14.50
N GLU A 929 -3.61 -8.25 -14.89
CA GLU A 929 -3.16 -8.70 -16.23
C GLU A 929 -3.64 -10.10 -16.62
N ARG A 930 -4.00 -10.96 -15.65
CA ARG A 930 -4.52 -12.31 -15.92
C ARG A 930 -5.82 -12.31 -16.72
N HIS A 931 -6.48 -11.16 -16.90
CA HIS A 931 -7.75 -11.10 -17.60
C HIS A 931 -7.85 -10.14 -18.80
N TYR A 932 -6.93 -9.20 -19.06
CA TYR A 932 -6.99 -8.31 -20.24
C TYR A 932 -5.62 -7.74 -20.68
N SER A 933 -5.43 -7.56 -22.00
CA SER A 933 -4.18 -7.11 -22.67
C SER A 933 -3.75 -5.68 -22.24
N PRO A 934 -2.43 -5.40 -22.14
CA PRO A 934 -1.85 -4.08 -21.78
C PRO A 934 -2.36 -2.91 -22.61
N THR A 935 -2.78 -3.16 -23.86
CA THR A 935 -3.33 -2.12 -24.74
C THR A 935 -4.75 -1.65 -24.35
N THR A 936 -5.33 -2.24 -23.30
CA THR A 936 -6.66 -1.92 -22.74
C THR A 936 -6.57 -1.21 -21.39
N MET A 937 -5.36 -0.87 -20.92
CA MET A 937 -5.14 -0.11 -19.69
C MET A 937 -5.38 1.38 -19.91
N TYR A 938 -6.65 1.77 -19.86
CA TYR A 938 -7.13 3.14 -19.66
C TYR A 938 -8.36 3.08 -18.74
N GLN A 939 -8.76 4.06 -17.92
CA GLN A 939 -8.09 5.19 -17.26
C GLN A 939 -9.03 5.72 -16.14
N ASP A 940 -9.90 4.85 -15.59
CA ASP A 940 -10.93 5.26 -14.63
C ASP A 940 -10.25 5.67 -13.32
N ARG A 941 -10.26 6.97 -13.00
CA ARG A 941 -9.48 7.49 -11.88
C ARG A 941 -10.14 8.68 -11.21
N ALA A 942 -9.89 8.82 -9.92
CA ALA A 942 -10.21 10.05 -9.22
C ALA A 942 -9.10 11.10 -9.46
N ILE A 943 -9.48 12.26 -9.97
CA ILE A 943 -8.60 13.43 -10.16
C ILE A 943 -8.50 14.23 -8.85
N THR A 944 -9.64 14.46 -8.22
CA THR A 944 -9.77 15.04 -6.87
C THR A 944 -10.84 14.23 -6.11
N PRO A 945 -11.06 14.47 -4.81
CA PRO A 945 -12.16 13.80 -4.10
C PRO A 945 -13.54 14.00 -4.75
N GLU A 946 -13.72 15.06 -5.54
CA GLU A 946 -14.99 15.38 -6.21
C GLU A 946 -14.95 15.19 -7.73
N LEU A 947 -13.79 14.95 -8.35
CA LEU A 947 -13.67 14.82 -9.80
C LEU A 947 -13.23 13.41 -10.18
N PHE A 948 -14.02 12.76 -11.03
CA PHE A 948 -13.77 11.39 -11.49
C PHE A 948 -13.70 11.34 -13.02
N GLN A 949 -12.62 10.79 -13.56
CA GLN A 949 -12.46 10.52 -14.98
C GLN A 949 -12.95 9.11 -15.28
N TRP A 950 -13.81 8.96 -16.27
CA TRP A 950 -14.36 7.69 -16.72
C TRP A 950 -14.22 7.56 -18.25
N GLU A 951 -13.91 6.36 -18.74
CA GLU A 951 -13.83 6.06 -20.17
C GLU A 951 -14.99 5.17 -20.63
N SER A 952 -15.63 5.55 -21.74
CA SER A 952 -16.76 4.80 -22.31
C SER A 952 -16.34 3.49 -22.98
N GLN A 953 -17.32 2.67 -23.35
CA GLN A 953 -17.08 1.49 -24.19
C GLN A 953 -16.45 1.90 -25.54
N SER A 954 -15.59 1.04 -26.10
CA SER A 954 -14.75 1.32 -27.27
C SER A 954 -15.48 1.77 -28.55
N THR A 955 -16.78 1.51 -28.65
CA THR A 955 -17.63 1.86 -29.80
C THR A 955 -18.48 3.10 -29.56
N THR A 956 -18.63 3.56 -28.31
CA THR A 956 -19.44 4.73 -27.96
C THR A 956 -18.75 5.98 -28.45
N SER A 957 -19.41 6.70 -29.37
CA SER A 957 -18.97 7.99 -29.94
C SER A 957 -19.75 9.16 -29.36
N THR A 958 -19.20 10.38 -29.43
CA THR A 958 -19.91 11.61 -29.04
C THR A 958 -21.20 11.76 -29.83
N ALA A 959 -21.20 11.41 -31.13
CA ALA A 959 -22.39 11.43 -31.97
C ALA A 959 -23.39 10.28 -31.72
N SER A 960 -23.06 9.29 -30.90
CA SER A 960 -23.96 8.16 -30.62
C SER A 960 -25.08 8.58 -29.66
N THR A 961 -26.22 7.88 -29.70
CA THR A 961 -27.35 8.13 -28.76
C THR A 961 -26.92 8.04 -27.30
N THR A 962 -26.02 7.12 -26.98
CA THR A 962 -25.43 6.97 -25.65
C THR A 962 -24.49 8.14 -25.29
N GLY A 963 -23.63 8.56 -26.22
CA GLY A 963 -22.72 9.70 -25.99
C GLY A 963 -23.47 11.02 -25.79
N GLN A 964 -24.48 11.28 -26.62
CA GLN A 964 -25.34 12.45 -26.49
C GLN A 964 -26.12 12.46 -25.17
N ARG A 965 -26.56 11.29 -24.67
CA ARG A 965 -27.23 11.19 -23.36
C ARG A 965 -26.32 11.65 -22.22
N TYR A 966 -25.04 11.24 -22.23
CA TYR A 966 -24.08 11.64 -21.19
C TYR A 966 -23.74 13.13 -21.25
N VAL A 967 -23.53 13.69 -22.44
CA VAL A 967 -23.14 15.10 -22.61
C VAL A 967 -24.32 16.04 -22.40
N GLY A 968 -25.50 15.67 -22.88
CA GLY A 968 -26.71 16.50 -22.84
C GLY A 968 -27.44 16.52 -21.49
N GLY A 969 -26.94 15.82 -20.47
CA GLY A 969 -27.59 15.73 -19.16
C GLY A 969 -28.93 14.99 -19.18
N GLY A 970 -29.11 14.09 -20.15
CA GLY A 970 -30.35 13.32 -20.32
C GLY A 970 -30.52 12.17 -19.32
N SER A 971 -29.58 11.97 -18.40
CA SER A 971 -29.65 10.97 -17.34
C SER A 971 -28.96 11.39 -16.06
N THR A 972 -29.45 10.85 -14.94
CA THR A 972 -28.72 10.91 -13.66
C THR A 972 -27.78 9.72 -13.59
N VAL A 973 -26.48 9.98 -13.49
CA VAL A 973 -25.46 8.93 -13.50
C VAL A 973 -25.05 8.58 -12.07
N HIS A 974 -25.10 7.30 -11.72
CA HIS A 974 -24.77 6.76 -10.39
C HIS A 974 -23.48 5.94 -10.46
N LEU A 975 -22.53 6.22 -9.55
CA LEU A 975 -21.22 5.58 -9.54
C LEU A 975 -21.10 4.49 -8.47
N PHE A 976 -20.69 3.31 -8.89
CA PHE A 976 -20.33 2.18 -8.04
C PHE A 976 -18.86 1.83 -8.30
N LEU A 977 -18.01 1.98 -7.28
CA LEU A 977 -16.57 1.76 -7.36
C LEU A 977 -16.17 0.49 -6.61
N ARG A 978 -15.29 -0.32 -7.19
CA ARG A 978 -14.55 -1.34 -6.44
C ARG A 978 -13.09 -1.36 -6.83
N GLN A 979 -12.24 -1.81 -5.92
CA GLN A 979 -10.82 -1.88 -6.18
C GLN A 979 -10.46 -3.05 -7.11
N THR A 980 -10.88 -4.27 -6.81
CA THR A 980 -10.52 -5.47 -7.61
C THR A 980 -11.73 -6.38 -7.85
N LYS A 981 -11.63 -7.24 -8.88
CA LYS A 981 -12.57 -8.35 -9.11
C LYS A 981 -12.08 -9.67 -8.52
N GLU A 982 -10.84 -9.70 -8.03
CA GLU A 982 -10.24 -10.90 -7.47
C GLU A 982 -10.98 -11.35 -6.22
N ARG A 983 -11.32 -12.63 -6.18
CA ARG A 983 -12.05 -13.22 -5.05
C ARG A 983 -11.08 -13.41 -3.89
N ASP A 984 -11.47 -13.01 -2.69
CA ASP A 984 -10.74 -13.39 -1.48
C ASP A 984 -11.14 -14.82 -1.09
N GLY A 985 -10.46 -15.79 -1.70
CA GLY A 985 -10.79 -17.21 -1.55
C GLY A 985 -12.23 -17.50 -1.96
N ASP A 986 -13.00 -18.06 -1.02
CA ASP A 986 -14.39 -18.47 -1.22
C ASP A 986 -15.44 -17.44 -0.78
N LEU A 987 -15.03 -16.28 -0.24
CA LEU A 987 -15.95 -15.21 0.21
C LEU A 987 -16.65 -14.48 -0.95
N GLY A 988 -16.28 -14.79 -2.19
CA GLY A 988 -16.91 -14.25 -3.39
C GLY A 988 -16.19 -13.03 -3.95
N VAL A 989 -16.86 -12.34 -4.87
CA VAL A 989 -16.31 -11.17 -5.54
C VAL A 989 -16.50 -9.94 -4.64
N PRO A 990 -15.48 -9.08 -4.46
CA PRO A 990 -15.60 -7.89 -3.63
C PRO A 990 -16.78 -6.98 -4.03
N PRO A 991 -17.44 -6.36 -3.03
CA PRO A 991 -18.58 -5.45 -3.23
C PRO A 991 -18.14 -4.13 -3.88
N TYR A 992 -19.11 -3.37 -4.37
CA TYR A 992 -18.92 -2.00 -4.82
C TYR A 992 -19.29 -1.01 -3.73
N LEU A 993 -18.51 0.04 -3.56
CA LEU A 993 -18.88 1.23 -2.83
C LEU A 993 -19.72 2.16 -3.72
N TYR A 994 -20.87 2.60 -3.21
CA TYR A 994 -21.69 3.59 -3.91
C TYR A 994 -21.15 5.01 -3.64
N ALA A 995 -20.59 5.66 -4.66
CA ALA A 995 -20.00 7.00 -4.57
C ALA A 995 -21.02 8.13 -4.80
N GLY A 996 -22.29 7.79 -5.02
CA GLY A 996 -23.35 8.76 -5.25
C GLY A 996 -23.54 9.12 -6.72
N THR A 997 -24.24 10.24 -6.93
CA THR A 997 -24.53 10.78 -8.27
C THR A 997 -23.40 11.64 -8.79
N MET A 998 -23.28 11.73 -10.11
CA MET A 998 -22.29 12.55 -10.79
C MET A 998 -22.93 13.46 -11.86
N THR A 999 -22.25 14.57 -12.14
CA THR A 999 -22.65 15.59 -13.12
C THR A 999 -21.55 15.77 -14.16
N TYR A 1000 -21.93 15.94 -15.43
CA TYR A 1000 -20.98 16.06 -16.54
C TYR A 1000 -20.18 17.36 -16.45
N VAL A 1001 -18.87 17.32 -16.73
CA VAL A 1001 -17.99 18.50 -16.76
C VAL A 1001 -17.45 18.75 -18.17
N ARG A 1002 -16.72 17.78 -18.74
CA ARG A 1002 -16.15 17.85 -20.09
C ARG A 1002 -15.79 16.45 -20.60
N HIS A 1003 -15.57 16.30 -21.90
CA HIS A 1003 -15.01 15.07 -22.46
C HIS A 1003 -13.89 15.34 -23.47
N SER A 1004 -13.15 14.28 -23.81
CA SER A 1004 -12.15 14.25 -24.89
C SER A 1004 -12.16 12.87 -25.53
N GLY A 1005 -11.77 12.80 -26.82
CA GLY A 1005 -11.86 11.55 -27.58
C GLY A 1005 -13.29 11.22 -28.03
N ASP A 1006 -13.40 10.41 -29.08
CA ASP A 1006 -14.67 9.99 -29.66
C ASP A 1006 -14.90 8.48 -29.45
N ARG A 1007 -13.97 7.60 -29.83
CA ARG A 1007 -14.13 6.14 -29.69
C ARG A 1007 -12.93 5.49 -29.01
N PRO A 1008 -12.90 5.37 -27.67
CA PRO A 1008 -13.94 5.76 -26.70
C PRO A 1008 -13.91 7.25 -26.31
N MET A 1009 -15.01 7.71 -25.69
CA MET A 1009 -15.10 9.00 -25.02
C MET A 1009 -14.48 8.93 -23.63
N ARG A 1010 -13.60 9.88 -23.29
CA ARG A 1010 -13.09 10.09 -21.93
C ARG A 1010 -13.82 11.26 -21.31
N ILE A 1011 -14.65 11.00 -20.30
CA ILE A 1011 -15.52 11.97 -19.68
C ILE A 1011 -15.02 12.29 -18.27
N LEU A 1012 -14.93 13.58 -17.95
CA LEU A 1012 -14.71 14.07 -16.61
C LEU A 1012 -16.05 14.38 -15.95
N TRP A 1013 -16.28 13.79 -14.79
CA TRP A 1013 -17.48 13.90 -14.00
C TRP A 1013 -17.19 14.58 -12.66
N LYS A 1014 -18.15 15.36 -12.15
CA LYS A 1014 -18.14 15.92 -10.80
C LYS A 1014 -19.13 15.18 -9.90
N LEU A 1015 -18.62 14.57 -8.83
CA LEU A 1015 -19.40 13.87 -7.81
C LEU A 1015 -20.12 14.87 -6.91
N THR A 1016 -21.36 14.55 -6.54
CA THR A 1016 -22.15 15.34 -5.57
C THR A 1016 -21.56 15.27 -4.17
N HIS A 1017 -20.96 14.14 -3.81
CA HIS A 1017 -20.31 13.92 -2.51
C HIS A 1017 -18.84 13.58 -2.75
N ALA A 1018 -17.94 14.17 -1.96
CA ALA A 1018 -16.53 13.86 -2.03
C ALA A 1018 -16.28 12.39 -1.64
N LEU A 1019 -15.44 11.70 -2.42
CA LEU A 1019 -15.01 10.34 -2.12
C LEU A 1019 -14.34 10.27 -0.74
N PRO A 1020 -14.60 9.21 0.04
CA PRO A 1020 -13.87 8.91 1.26
C PRO A 1020 -12.36 8.82 0.98
N ALA A 1021 -11.54 9.20 1.94
CA ALA A 1021 -10.09 9.33 1.72
C ALA A 1021 -9.42 7.99 1.33
N ASP A 1022 -9.85 6.86 1.92
CA ASP A 1022 -9.39 5.51 1.56
C ASP A 1022 -9.70 5.17 0.08
N ILE A 1023 -10.93 5.45 -0.36
CA ILE A 1023 -11.38 5.20 -1.74
C ILE A 1023 -10.73 6.15 -2.73
N PHE A 1024 -10.64 7.44 -2.39
CA PHE A 1024 -9.97 8.43 -3.24
C PHE A 1024 -8.52 8.03 -3.50
N HIS A 1025 -7.79 7.61 -2.46
CA HIS A 1025 -6.42 7.15 -2.61
C HIS A 1025 -6.33 5.90 -3.50
N ALA A 1026 -7.21 4.91 -3.33
CA ALA A 1026 -7.25 3.74 -4.20
C ALA A 1026 -7.58 4.11 -5.66
N ALA A 1027 -8.54 5.01 -5.88
CA ALA A 1027 -8.98 5.46 -7.20
C ALA A 1027 -7.99 6.40 -7.90
N ARG A 1028 -7.13 7.10 -7.15
CA ARG A 1028 -6.05 7.93 -7.72
C ARG A 1028 -4.88 7.08 -8.20
N VAL A 1029 -4.58 6.01 -7.47
CA VAL A 1029 -3.40 5.16 -7.67
C VAL A 1029 -3.54 4.23 -8.89
N ALA A 1030 -4.75 3.76 -9.21
CA ALA A 1030 -5.01 2.86 -10.33
C ALA A 1030 -4.75 3.45 -11.74
N ALA A 1031 -4.14 4.64 -11.81
CA ALA A 1031 -3.97 5.46 -13.00
C ALA A 1031 -2.61 5.28 -13.71
N GLY A 1032 -1.78 4.32 -13.33
CA GLY A 1032 -0.63 3.96 -14.14
C GLY A 1032 -0.13 2.57 -13.90
#